data_AF-A0A9R1HLI8-F1
#
_entry.id   AF-A0A9R1HLI8-F1
#
_cell.length_a   1.000
_cell.length_b   1.000
_cell.length_c   1.000
_cell.angle_alpha   90.00
_cell.angle_beta   90.00
_cell.angle_gamma   90.00
#
_symmetry.space_group_name_H-M   'P 1'
#
loop_
_entity.id
_entity.type
_entity.pdbx_description
1 polymer ?
#
loop_
_entity_poly.entity_id
_entity_poly.type
_entity_poly.pdbx_seq_one_letter_code
_entity_poly.pdbx_strand_id
1 'polypeptide(L)'
;MAKMNKLRQGYFKYAKHHTDAEAEAVLLTEIFRAQGKEVLPRGTYELEDPTVKMPGTEFMEKISILLEYFIRERLKMDPEWKDIKVILSDANVPGEGEHKIMSFIRAQRSTENYDPNTRHCMHGHDADLIMLALASHEVHISILREVNPNGRIPARLYQFVNIWVLREYLEIEMKAPDCNQDIERLIDDFILICFLTGNDFIPRIPSLEINEFAVDLLIEVYKTTFNKMGGYIINTDKINDKNGTYLEVSRLEKFLHELSLCEERILLKRYELREKLLCKIQREAAEDKWAKGEDRAEKKTSSAQVYLYPVETRLEKKSNDVVRKNTRELWRTVNDICRSKDDLSKNGACKQERIRLGWKSQFYTEKFGAETSNEVGRLQTEMVQKYLEGLCWVLQCYFSEVPSWTWCYPFNYAPFASDFKYLSQFKTSFTMDKPLRAFDQLMAVLPPEKHVLSCALPKCYSKLIGCEDSIIQIFYPSEFEIDSDGKRFLSQGIAKLPFIDKELLLSATKMVEKDLTEDEMRLNDVRQERIFLRNSHSLANNAAFVPAMSDYPQEKLWMDTSEIGGWLSPDEGAQSFASRKNKVQYVSMSISDIDMTVSAMFFNPEAVKPISRLLDNVIVPDKTITEADIRKRPMWHTYPGPRPRPPHITHRPETLCRASSTATPREEHKLAGEGWLGRGRGSAPAPAAPASQTRQIGPSGYGRGSHGVDMAQSRGGRFDGGDEWAGGGGGGGGTVKRPETEGRPVGLWARGGGRRGSGPARAR
;
A
#
# COMPACT_ATOMS: atom_id res chain seq x y z
N MET A 1 -13.61 2.46 9.69
CA MET A 1 -14.01 3.81 9.23
C MET A 1 -12.89 4.55 8.51
N ALA A 2 -11.71 4.78 9.10
CA ALA A 2 -10.62 5.52 8.43
C ALA A 2 -10.36 5.13 6.94
N LYS A 3 -10.02 3.87 6.65
CA LYS A 3 -9.87 3.36 5.26
C LYS A 3 -11.16 3.50 4.43
N MET A 4 -12.31 3.28 5.05
CA MET A 4 -13.61 3.30 4.37
C MET A 4 -13.93 4.69 3.80
N ASN A 5 -13.53 5.77 4.47
CA ASN A 5 -13.68 7.13 3.92
C ASN A 5 -12.88 7.31 2.62
N LYS A 6 -11.65 6.77 2.56
CA LYS A 6 -10.84 6.77 1.32
C LYS A 6 -11.49 5.92 0.23
N LEU A 7 -11.99 4.72 0.57
CA LEU A 7 -12.73 3.87 -0.38
C LEU A 7 -14.00 4.57 -0.89
N ARG A 8 -14.78 5.22 -0.02
CA ARG A 8 -15.98 5.99 -0.35
C ARG A 8 -15.67 7.07 -1.40
N GLN A 9 -14.65 7.89 -1.18
CA GLN A 9 -14.23 8.88 -2.17
C GLN A 9 -13.80 8.23 -3.51
N GLY A 10 -13.16 7.06 -3.45
CA GLY A 10 -12.80 6.28 -4.65
C GLY A 10 -14.02 5.81 -5.44
N TYR A 11 -15.00 5.19 -4.77
CA TYR A 11 -16.19 4.63 -5.42
C TYR A 11 -17.16 5.70 -5.92
N PHE A 12 -17.39 6.79 -5.19
CA PHE A 12 -18.17 7.93 -5.68
C PHE A 12 -17.52 8.56 -6.93
N LYS A 13 -16.19 8.77 -6.95
CA LYS A 13 -15.50 9.24 -8.17
C LYS A 13 -15.60 8.23 -9.31
N TYR A 14 -15.49 6.93 -9.03
CA TYR A 14 -15.66 5.89 -10.04
C TYR A 14 -17.06 5.92 -10.66
N ALA A 15 -18.13 5.97 -9.86
CA ALA A 15 -19.50 5.95 -10.36
C ALA A 15 -19.86 7.21 -11.16
N LYS A 16 -19.35 8.39 -10.74
CA LYS A 16 -19.44 9.63 -11.52
C LYS A 16 -18.70 9.51 -12.87
N HIS A 17 -17.45 9.05 -12.88
CA HIS A 17 -16.70 8.82 -14.11
C HIS A 17 -17.34 7.76 -15.02
N HIS A 18 -17.96 6.72 -14.45
CA HIS A 18 -18.68 5.69 -15.20
C HIS A 18 -19.92 6.29 -15.87
N THR A 19 -20.72 7.06 -15.13
CA THR A 19 -21.91 7.75 -15.66
C THR A 19 -21.56 8.74 -16.78
N ASP A 20 -20.48 9.53 -16.60
CA ASP A 20 -19.96 10.42 -17.65
C ASP A 20 -19.51 9.65 -18.90
N ALA A 21 -18.81 8.51 -18.72
CA ALA A 21 -18.32 7.68 -19.81
C ALA A 21 -19.47 6.97 -20.56
N GLU A 22 -20.54 6.55 -19.86
CA GLU A 22 -21.74 6.00 -20.48
C GLU A 22 -22.49 7.05 -21.30
N ALA A 23 -22.61 8.29 -20.81
CA ALA A 23 -23.24 9.37 -21.56
C ALA A 23 -22.49 9.67 -22.87
N GLU A 24 -21.16 9.73 -22.83
CA GLU A 24 -20.32 9.84 -24.03
C GLU A 24 -20.43 8.62 -24.95
N ALA A 25 -20.53 7.41 -24.40
CA ALA A 25 -20.68 6.19 -25.18
C ALA A 25 -22.02 6.14 -25.95
N VAL A 26 -23.11 6.68 -25.39
CA VAL A 26 -24.41 6.81 -26.07
C VAL A 26 -24.29 7.76 -27.27
N LEU A 27 -23.76 8.96 -27.07
CA LEU A 27 -23.58 9.95 -28.15
C LEU A 27 -22.65 9.43 -29.26
N LEU A 28 -21.52 8.83 -28.89
CA LEU A 28 -20.58 8.26 -29.86
C LEU A 28 -21.17 7.03 -30.59
N THR A 29 -22.09 6.29 -29.97
CA THR A 29 -22.76 5.15 -30.64
C THR A 29 -23.62 5.63 -31.80
N GLU A 30 -24.32 6.75 -31.67
CA GLU A 30 -25.10 7.35 -32.76
C GLU A 30 -24.19 7.84 -33.90
N ILE A 31 -23.07 8.48 -33.56
CA ILE A 31 -22.04 8.91 -34.52
C ILE A 31 -21.44 7.71 -35.27
N PHE A 32 -21.12 6.62 -34.56
CA PHE A 32 -20.60 5.39 -35.18
C PHE A 32 -21.63 4.74 -36.11
N ARG A 33 -22.91 4.68 -35.71
CA ARG A 33 -24.00 4.21 -36.58
C ARG A 33 -24.14 5.06 -37.84
N ALA A 34 -24.08 6.40 -37.73
CA ALA A 34 -24.10 7.29 -38.88
C ALA A 34 -22.89 7.11 -39.83
N GLN A 35 -21.76 6.63 -39.32
CA GLN A 35 -20.57 6.26 -40.10
C GLN A 35 -20.63 4.82 -40.67
N GLY A 36 -21.73 4.08 -40.49
CA GLY A 36 -21.82 2.66 -40.87
C GLY A 36 -20.99 1.71 -39.99
N LYS A 37 -20.48 2.18 -38.84
CA LYS A 37 -19.76 1.35 -37.86
C LYS A 37 -20.75 0.78 -36.85
N GLU A 38 -21.23 -0.43 -37.11
CA GLU A 38 -22.04 -1.16 -36.13
C GLU A 38 -21.22 -1.50 -34.87
N VAL A 39 -21.83 -1.34 -33.69
CA VAL A 39 -21.25 -1.64 -32.38
C VAL A 39 -22.18 -2.58 -31.61
N LEU A 40 -21.63 -3.29 -30.63
CA LEU A 40 -22.38 -4.23 -29.81
C LEU A 40 -23.51 -3.51 -29.03
N PRO A 41 -24.70 -4.14 -28.84
CA PRO A 41 -25.74 -3.60 -27.97
C PRO A 41 -25.27 -3.49 -26.52
N ARG A 42 -25.72 -2.46 -25.79
CA ARG A 42 -25.28 -2.12 -24.41
C ARG A 42 -25.37 -3.28 -23.41
N GLY A 43 -26.30 -4.22 -23.59
CA GLY A 43 -26.46 -5.41 -22.72
C GLY A 43 -25.66 -6.66 -23.13
N THR A 44 -24.72 -6.55 -24.07
CA THR A 44 -23.92 -7.71 -24.56
C THR A 44 -22.46 -7.68 -24.13
N TYR A 45 -22.05 -6.64 -23.39
CA TYR A 45 -20.77 -6.50 -22.74
C TYR A 45 -20.99 -5.72 -21.45
N GLU A 46 -20.33 -6.14 -20.37
CA GLU A 46 -20.30 -5.41 -19.11
C GLU A 46 -18.89 -4.84 -18.90
N LEU A 47 -18.84 -3.66 -18.28
CA LEU A 47 -17.59 -3.15 -17.71
C LEU A 47 -17.38 -3.84 -16.36
N GLU A 48 -16.14 -4.19 -16.00
CA GLU A 48 -15.85 -4.72 -14.67
C GLU A 48 -16.18 -3.65 -13.61
N ASP A 49 -17.30 -3.81 -12.90
CA ASP A 49 -17.64 -2.98 -11.75
C ASP A 49 -16.74 -3.38 -10.56
N PRO A 50 -15.85 -2.50 -10.06
CA PRO A 50 -14.97 -2.82 -8.94
C PRO A 50 -15.72 -2.93 -7.60
N THR A 51 -16.99 -2.55 -7.51
CA THR A 51 -17.79 -2.64 -6.28
C THR A 51 -18.11 -4.08 -5.90
N VAL A 52 -18.22 -5.00 -6.88
CA VAL A 52 -18.45 -6.42 -6.62
C VAL A 52 -17.31 -7.08 -5.84
N LYS A 53 -16.12 -6.47 -5.83
CA LYS A 53 -14.91 -6.97 -5.15
C LYS A 53 -14.84 -6.60 -3.66
N MET A 54 -15.92 -6.03 -3.10
CA MET A 54 -16.06 -5.67 -1.69
C MET A 54 -16.61 -6.83 -0.83
N PRO A 55 -16.26 -6.93 0.46
CA PRO A 55 -16.90 -7.84 1.40
C PRO A 55 -18.43 -7.72 1.44
N GLY A 56 -19.12 -8.84 1.59
CA GLY A 56 -20.59 -8.93 1.64
C GLY A 56 -21.29 -9.15 0.30
N THR A 57 -20.58 -9.02 -0.83
CA THR A 57 -21.18 -9.29 -2.14
C THR A 57 -21.27 -10.79 -2.43
N GLU A 58 -22.24 -11.18 -3.27
CA GLU A 58 -22.36 -12.56 -3.75
C GLU A 58 -21.11 -13.02 -4.53
N PHE A 59 -20.42 -12.08 -5.19
CA PHE A 59 -19.15 -12.34 -5.86
C PHE A 59 -18.06 -12.78 -4.88
N MET A 60 -17.89 -12.10 -3.73
CA MET A 60 -16.86 -12.47 -2.77
C MET A 60 -17.14 -13.80 -2.05
N GLU A 61 -18.41 -14.18 -1.85
CA GLU A 61 -18.75 -15.53 -1.37
C GLU A 61 -18.42 -16.61 -2.42
N LYS A 62 -18.70 -16.37 -3.70
CA LYS A 62 -18.28 -17.27 -4.79
C LYS A 62 -16.75 -17.43 -4.83
N ILE A 63 -16.00 -16.35 -4.61
CA ILE A 63 -14.54 -16.40 -4.48
C ILE A 63 -14.11 -17.20 -3.24
N SER A 64 -14.73 -17.02 -2.08
CA SER A 64 -14.43 -17.81 -0.86
C SER A 64 -14.62 -19.31 -1.10
N ILE A 65 -15.76 -19.71 -1.68
CA ILE A 65 -16.06 -21.12 -2.04
C ILE A 65 -15.03 -21.67 -3.03
N LEU A 66 -14.65 -20.90 -4.05
CA LEU A 66 -13.66 -21.31 -5.06
C LEU A 66 -12.24 -21.41 -4.49
N LEU A 67 -11.87 -20.57 -3.53
CA LEU A 67 -10.59 -20.65 -2.83
C LEU A 67 -10.53 -21.87 -1.91
N GLU A 68 -11.58 -22.15 -1.13
CA GLU A 68 -11.66 -23.38 -0.32
C GLU A 68 -11.57 -24.63 -1.20
N TYR A 69 -12.30 -24.67 -2.33
CA TYR A 69 -12.19 -25.74 -3.33
C TYR A 69 -10.74 -25.91 -3.84
N PHE A 70 -10.12 -24.81 -4.27
CA PHE A 70 -8.75 -24.83 -4.80
C PHE A 70 -7.74 -25.36 -3.77
N ILE A 71 -7.85 -24.94 -2.50
CA ILE A 71 -6.98 -25.38 -1.41
C ILE A 71 -7.12 -26.89 -1.19
N ARG A 72 -8.35 -27.41 -1.11
CA ARG A 72 -8.60 -28.85 -0.90
C ARG A 72 -8.08 -29.70 -2.07
N GLU A 73 -8.35 -29.28 -3.31
CA GLU A 73 -7.84 -29.96 -4.50
C GLU A 73 -6.30 -29.94 -4.57
N ARG A 74 -5.65 -28.84 -4.17
CA ARG A 74 -4.18 -28.78 -4.12
C ARG A 74 -3.59 -29.72 -3.06
N LEU A 75 -4.06 -29.66 -1.82
CA LEU A 75 -3.60 -30.54 -0.73
C LEU A 75 -3.75 -32.04 -1.06
N LYS A 76 -4.78 -32.38 -1.85
CA LYS A 76 -5.04 -33.74 -2.34
C LYS A 76 -4.13 -34.14 -3.51
N MET A 77 -4.18 -33.39 -4.61
CA MET A 77 -3.62 -33.78 -5.91
C MET A 77 -2.14 -33.43 -6.08
N ASP A 78 -1.66 -32.40 -5.39
CA ASP A 78 -0.34 -31.81 -5.61
C ASP A 78 0.66 -32.33 -4.57
N PRO A 79 1.70 -33.10 -4.96
CA PRO A 79 2.67 -33.65 -4.01
C PRO A 79 3.45 -32.57 -3.25
N GLU A 80 3.67 -31.39 -3.86
CA GLU A 80 4.38 -30.28 -3.21
C GLU A 80 3.57 -29.66 -2.06
N TRP A 81 2.24 -29.85 -2.05
CA TRP A 81 1.34 -29.35 -1.01
C TRP A 81 1.11 -30.34 0.13
N LYS A 82 1.67 -31.56 0.05
CA LYS A 82 1.43 -32.64 1.03
C LYS A 82 1.67 -32.22 2.48
N ASP A 83 2.75 -31.49 2.70
CA ASP A 83 3.24 -31.07 4.02
C ASP A 83 3.12 -29.54 4.23
N ILE A 84 2.27 -28.88 3.42
CA ILE A 84 1.95 -27.45 3.55
C ILE A 84 0.70 -27.25 4.42
N LYS A 85 0.74 -26.24 5.29
CA LYS A 85 -0.40 -25.76 6.07
C LYS A 85 -0.99 -24.54 5.37
N VAL A 86 -2.29 -24.51 5.17
CA VAL A 86 -2.95 -23.42 4.44
C VAL A 86 -3.98 -22.74 5.34
N ILE A 87 -3.84 -21.45 5.58
CA ILE A 87 -4.80 -20.63 6.31
C ILE A 87 -5.56 -19.76 5.31
N LEU A 88 -6.90 -19.84 5.32
CA LEU A 88 -7.78 -18.97 4.56
C LEU A 88 -8.42 -17.95 5.50
N SER A 89 -8.14 -16.67 5.27
CA SER A 89 -8.83 -15.53 5.89
C SER A 89 -9.64 -14.81 4.81
N ASP A 90 -10.91 -15.21 4.63
CA ASP A 90 -11.77 -14.72 3.55
C ASP A 90 -12.27 -13.27 3.78
N ALA A 91 -13.16 -12.79 2.91
CA ALA A 91 -13.70 -11.43 2.97
C ALA A 91 -14.64 -11.18 4.17
N ASN A 92 -15.20 -12.23 4.77
CA ASN A 92 -16.08 -12.15 5.94
C ASN A 92 -15.29 -12.19 7.25
N VAL A 93 -13.97 -12.44 7.20
CA VAL A 93 -13.08 -12.23 8.35
C VAL A 93 -12.60 -10.76 8.37
N PRO A 94 -12.97 -9.94 9.37
CA PRO A 94 -12.75 -8.49 9.34
C PRO A 94 -11.28 -8.07 9.36
N GLY A 95 -10.96 -7.00 8.63
CA GLY A 95 -9.62 -6.42 8.55
C GLY A 95 -9.05 -6.45 7.13
N GLU A 96 -8.17 -5.49 6.83
CA GLU A 96 -7.48 -5.43 5.54
C GLU A 96 -6.48 -6.58 5.42
N GLY A 97 -6.35 -7.19 4.24
CA GLY A 97 -5.55 -8.40 4.05
C GLY A 97 -4.09 -8.28 4.54
N GLU A 98 -3.46 -7.13 4.29
CA GLU A 98 -2.11 -6.84 4.78
C GLU A 98 -2.02 -6.75 6.31
N HIS A 99 -3.01 -6.13 6.97
CA HIS A 99 -3.07 -6.07 8.43
C HIS A 99 -3.40 -7.43 9.05
N LYS A 100 -4.22 -8.28 8.40
CA LYS A 100 -4.47 -9.67 8.86
C LYS A 100 -3.20 -10.53 8.79
N ILE A 101 -2.43 -10.42 7.70
CA ILE A 101 -1.11 -11.07 7.58
C ILE A 101 -0.16 -10.59 8.68
N MET A 102 -0.13 -9.29 8.95
CA MET A 102 0.75 -8.72 9.98
C MET A 102 0.34 -9.08 11.41
N SER A 103 -0.97 -9.15 11.68
CA SER A 103 -1.48 -9.66 12.96
C SER A 103 -1.06 -11.12 13.17
N PHE A 104 -1.17 -11.97 12.13
CA PHE A 104 -0.63 -13.34 12.17
C PHE A 104 0.88 -13.35 12.48
N ILE A 105 1.70 -12.61 11.73
CA ILE A 105 3.16 -12.56 11.94
C ILE A 105 3.50 -12.11 13.37
N ARG A 106 2.92 -11.00 13.85
CA ARG A 106 3.16 -10.49 15.23
C ARG A 106 2.71 -11.48 16.30
N ALA A 107 1.59 -12.16 16.09
CA ALA A 107 1.06 -13.15 17.02
C ALA A 107 1.98 -14.39 17.08
N GLN A 108 2.38 -14.94 15.93
CA GLN A 108 3.36 -16.05 15.88
C GLN A 108 4.68 -15.65 16.56
N ARG A 109 5.20 -14.47 16.24
CA ARG A 109 6.44 -13.91 16.80
C ARG A 109 6.42 -13.71 18.32
N SER A 110 5.24 -13.77 18.95
CA SER A 110 5.06 -13.66 20.40
C SER A 110 4.97 -15.00 21.14
N THR A 111 5.01 -16.14 20.44
CA THR A 111 5.03 -17.47 21.07
C THR A 111 6.45 -17.88 21.46
N GLU A 112 6.58 -18.70 22.51
CA GLU A 112 7.90 -19.10 23.05
C GLU A 112 8.70 -20.00 22.08
N ASN A 113 8.01 -20.77 21.23
CA ASN A 113 8.61 -21.72 20.30
C ASN A 113 8.82 -21.19 18.87
N TYR A 114 8.64 -19.88 18.64
CA TYR A 114 8.81 -19.25 17.33
C TYR A 114 10.28 -19.28 16.87
N ASP A 115 10.55 -19.75 15.64
CA ASP A 115 11.89 -19.63 15.04
C ASP A 115 12.16 -18.18 14.59
N PRO A 116 13.09 -17.44 15.21
CA PRO A 116 13.42 -16.06 14.84
C PRO A 116 14.05 -15.96 13.43
N ASN A 117 14.40 -17.07 12.80
CA ASN A 117 14.96 -17.14 11.45
C ASN A 117 13.93 -17.58 10.39
N THR A 118 12.64 -17.60 10.74
CA THR A 118 11.53 -17.84 9.80
C THR A 118 11.62 -16.88 8.61
N ARG A 119 11.52 -17.44 7.38
CA ARG A 119 11.65 -16.67 6.13
C ARG A 119 10.29 -16.33 5.56
N HIS A 120 9.93 -15.05 5.59
CA HIS A 120 8.63 -14.54 5.14
C HIS A 120 8.70 -14.03 3.70
N CYS A 121 7.74 -14.44 2.87
CA CYS A 121 7.57 -13.92 1.51
C CYS A 121 6.14 -13.44 1.31
N MET A 122 5.95 -12.12 1.16
CA MET A 122 4.64 -11.52 0.98
C MET A 122 4.42 -11.12 -0.48
N HIS A 123 3.31 -11.54 -1.08
CA HIS A 123 2.97 -11.15 -2.45
C HIS A 123 1.98 -9.98 -2.46
N GLY A 124 2.39 -8.82 -3.00
CA GLY A 124 1.50 -7.66 -3.10
C GLY A 124 2.17 -6.38 -3.62
N HIS A 125 1.38 -5.54 -4.29
CA HIS A 125 1.87 -4.32 -4.93
C HIS A 125 1.90 -3.09 -4.03
N ASP A 126 1.14 -3.10 -2.94
CA ASP A 126 0.89 -1.92 -2.12
C ASP A 126 2.14 -1.47 -1.36
N ALA A 127 2.29 -0.15 -1.20
CA ALA A 127 3.47 0.46 -0.59
C ALA A 127 3.55 0.17 0.92
N ASP A 128 2.39 0.13 1.57
CA ASP A 128 2.18 -0.11 3.00
C ASP A 128 2.81 -1.43 3.46
N LEU A 129 2.82 -2.47 2.61
CA LEU A 129 3.56 -3.71 2.85
C LEU A 129 5.05 -3.52 3.19
N ILE A 130 5.72 -2.49 2.64
CA ILE A 130 7.13 -2.17 3.00
C ILE A 130 7.21 -1.65 4.42
N MET A 131 6.29 -0.75 4.81
CA MET A 131 6.27 -0.13 6.13
C MET A 131 5.82 -1.15 7.20
N LEU A 132 4.85 -2.00 6.88
CA LEU A 132 4.41 -3.11 7.71
C LEU A 132 5.54 -4.17 7.90
N ALA A 133 6.28 -4.51 6.85
CA ALA A 133 7.42 -5.43 6.94
C ALA A 133 8.62 -4.86 7.71
N LEU A 134 8.77 -3.53 7.75
CA LEU A 134 9.72 -2.86 8.62
C LEU A 134 9.24 -2.89 10.08
N ALA A 135 7.96 -2.57 10.33
CA ALA A 135 7.32 -2.53 11.64
C ALA A 135 7.18 -3.91 12.32
N SER A 136 7.32 -5.02 11.58
CA SER A 136 7.32 -6.37 12.18
C SER A 136 8.65 -6.70 12.88
N HIS A 137 9.73 -5.98 12.58
CA HIS A 137 11.12 -6.26 12.98
C HIS A 137 11.62 -7.68 12.63
N GLU A 138 10.98 -8.35 11.67
CA GLU A 138 11.50 -9.58 11.09
C GLU A 138 12.66 -9.28 10.14
N VAL A 139 13.76 -10.01 10.26
CA VAL A 139 14.95 -9.81 9.42
C VAL A 139 14.76 -10.42 8.03
N HIS A 140 14.29 -11.68 7.97
CA HIS A 140 14.18 -12.44 6.74
C HIS A 140 12.82 -12.29 6.06
N ILE A 141 12.41 -11.05 5.79
CA ILE A 141 11.17 -10.74 5.09
C ILE A 141 11.44 -10.11 3.71
N SER A 142 10.80 -10.67 2.68
CA SER A 142 10.83 -10.18 1.31
C SER A 142 9.42 -9.92 0.78
N ILE A 143 9.28 -8.93 -0.10
CA ILE A 143 8.02 -8.64 -0.81
C ILE A 143 8.18 -9.00 -2.29
N LEU A 144 7.34 -9.91 -2.77
CA LEU A 144 7.26 -10.36 -4.15
C LEU A 144 6.27 -9.47 -4.93
N ARG A 145 6.70 -8.93 -6.07
CA ARG A 145 5.89 -8.06 -6.93
C ARG A 145 5.95 -8.46 -8.39
N GLU A 146 4.81 -8.45 -9.09
CA GLU A 146 4.79 -8.57 -10.55
C GLU A 146 5.36 -7.30 -11.21
N VAL A 147 6.15 -7.49 -12.27
CA VAL A 147 6.72 -6.41 -13.09
C VAL A 147 6.36 -6.66 -14.53
N ASN A 148 5.83 -5.63 -15.19
CA ASN A 148 5.49 -5.63 -16.61
C ASN A 148 6.30 -4.55 -17.35
N PRO A 149 7.59 -4.79 -17.71
CA PRO A 149 8.49 -3.73 -18.20
C PRO A 149 8.01 -3.04 -19.48
N ASN A 150 7.28 -3.77 -20.34
CA ASN A 150 6.99 -3.37 -21.72
C ASN A 150 5.49 -3.28 -22.07
N GLY A 151 4.58 -3.49 -21.12
CA GLY A 151 3.12 -3.49 -21.37
C GLY A 151 2.61 -4.54 -22.37
N ARG A 152 3.45 -5.52 -22.72
CA ARG A 152 3.14 -6.63 -23.63
C ARG A 152 3.47 -7.95 -22.92
N ILE A 153 2.47 -8.81 -22.75
CA ILE A 153 2.61 -10.16 -22.19
C ILE A 153 3.30 -11.04 -23.26
N PRO A 154 4.38 -11.75 -22.91
CA PRO A 154 4.25 -13.20 -22.71
C PRO A 154 4.94 -13.76 -21.45
N ALA A 155 5.62 -12.96 -20.64
CA ALA A 155 6.28 -13.42 -19.42
C ALA A 155 5.84 -12.57 -18.22
N ARG A 156 5.25 -13.22 -17.20
CA ARG A 156 5.14 -12.63 -15.86
C ARG A 156 6.53 -12.61 -15.27
N LEU A 157 7.06 -11.41 -15.04
CA LEU A 157 8.34 -11.22 -14.37
C LEU A 157 8.04 -10.84 -12.92
N TYR A 158 8.82 -11.36 -12.00
CA TYR A 158 8.69 -11.06 -10.58
C TYR A 158 9.96 -10.35 -10.09
N GLN A 159 9.79 -9.43 -9.16
CA GLN A 159 10.89 -8.76 -8.44
C GLN A 159 10.69 -8.98 -6.95
N PHE A 160 11.78 -9.31 -6.25
CA PHE A 160 11.83 -9.25 -4.79
C PHE A 160 12.24 -7.84 -4.33
N VAL A 161 11.65 -7.41 -3.22
CA VAL A 161 12.12 -6.31 -2.38
C VAL A 161 12.56 -6.93 -1.05
N ASN A 162 13.86 -7.08 -0.87
CA ASN A 162 14.45 -7.68 0.33
C ASN A 162 14.54 -6.61 1.43
N ILE A 163 13.84 -6.83 2.54
CA ILE A 163 13.73 -5.80 3.58
C ILE A 163 15.01 -5.69 4.40
N TRP A 164 15.81 -6.77 4.55
CA TRP A 164 17.14 -6.66 5.17
C TRP A 164 18.06 -5.67 4.45
N VAL A 165 18.11 -5.71 3.11
CA VAL A 165 18.89 -4.74 2.30
C VAL A 165 18.36 -3.31 2.47
N LEU A 166 17.03 -3.13 2.58
CA LEU A 166 16.45 -1.82 2.87
C LEU A 166 16.85 -1.31 4.27
N ARG A 167 16.94 -2.20 5.27
CA ARG A 167 17.38 -1.84 6.63
C ARG A 167 18.83 -1.35 6.63
N GLU A 168 19.72 -1.97 5.85
CA GLU A 168 21.10 -1.47 5.67
C GLU A 168 21.13 -0.05 5.08
N TYR A 169 20.34 0.21 4.03
CA TYR A 169 20.22 1.56 3.48
C TYR A 169 19.68 2.57 4.50
N LEU A 170 18.65 2.20 5.27
CA LEU A 170 18.10 3.06 6.32
C LEU A 170 19.11 3.29 7.45
N GLU A 171 19.93 2.30 7.81
CA GLU A 171 20.96 2.44 8.84
C GLU A 171 21.97 3.54 8.51
N ILE A 172 22.41 3.62 7.25
CA ILE A 172 23.37 4.64 6.82
C ILE A 172 22.65 5.99 6.57
N GLU A 173 21.48 5.96 5.94
CA GLU A 173 20.77 7.18 5.55
C GLU A 173 20.15 7.91 6.75
N MET A 174 19.60 7.21 7.74
CA MET A 174 18.94 7.81 8.91
C MET A 174 19.89 8.26 10.02
N LYS A 175 21.12 7.73 10.08
CA LYS A 175 22.07 8.05 11.16
C LYS A 175 22.40 9.55 11.20
N ALA A 176 22.24 10.13 12.39
CA ALA A 176 22.68 11.48 12.70
C ALA A 176 24.19 11.47 13.03
N PRO A 177 24.94 12.55 12.72
CA PRO A 177 26.35 12.65 13.05
C PRO A 177 26.61 12.48 14.56
N ASP A 178 27.73 11.83 14.89
CA ASP A 178 28.30 11.71 16.25
C ASP A 178 27.39 11.01 17.29
N CYS A 179 26.39 10.25 16.84
CA CYS A 179 25.43 9.56 17.70
C CYS A 179 25.51 8.03 17.58
N ASN A 180 25.56 7.33 18.71
CA ASN A 180 25.34 5.88 18.72
C ASN A 180 23.84 5.59 18.73
N GLN A 181 23.28 5.29 17.57
CA GLN A 181 21.85 5.06 17.35
C GLN A 181 21.54 3.59 17.07
N ASP A 182 20.59 3.05 17.83
CA ASP A 182 19.87 1.81 17.54
C ASP A 182 19.10 1.93 16.21
N ILE A 183 19.31 0.94 15.32
CA ILE A 183 18.70 0.82 13.99
C ILE A 183 17.20 0.53 14.07
N GLU A 184 16.73 -0.28 15.02
CA GLU A 184 15.32 -0.65 15.14
C GLU A 184 14.47 0.60 15.38
N ARG A 185 14.97 1.48 16.25
CA ARG A 185 14.33 2.75 16.56
C ARG A 185 14.46 3.81 15.46
N LEU A 186 15.50 3.74 14.63
CA LEU A 186 15.59 4.57 13.41
C LEU A 186 14.55 4.12 12.37
N ILE A 187 14.28 2.82 12.28
CA ILE A 187 13.23 2.26 11.41
C ILE A 187 11.84 2.71 11.89
N ASP A 188 11.57 2.67 13.21
CA ASP A 188 10.33 3.18 13.80
C ASP A 188 10.06 4.65 13.45
N ASP A 189 11.08 5.52 13.62
CA ASP A 189 10.99 6.93 13.27
C ASP A 189 10.89 7.16 11.75
N PHE A 190 11.51 6.30 10.92
CA PHE A 190 11.37 6.35 9.46
C PHE A 190 9.94 6.03 9.01
N ILE A 191 9.27 5.06 9.65
CA ILE A 191 7.86 4.73 9.38
C ILE A 191 6.96 5.95 9.69
N LEU A 192 7.19 6.62 10.83
CA LEU A 192 6.50 7.87 11.16
C LEU A 192 6.74 8.97 10.11
N ILE A 193 8.00 9.15 9.68
CA ILE A 193 8.36 10.10 8.61
C ILE A 193 7.58 9.82 7.33
N CYS A 194 7.43 8.56 6.92
CA CYS A 194 6.63 8.20 5.76
C CYS A 194 5.15 8.57 5.94
N PHE A 195 4.54 8.35 7.11
CA PHE A 195 3.14 8.69 7.36
C PHE A 195 2.84 10.19 7.24
N LEU A 196 3.77 11.08 7.59
CA LEU A 196 3.59 12.52 7.42
C LEU A 196 3.45 12.94 5.95
N THR A 197 3.98 12.15 5.01
CA THR A 197 3.80 12.39 3.57
C THR A 197 2.40 12.02 3.03
N GLY A 198 1.52 11.52 3.91
CA GLY A 198 0.16 11.07 3.62
C GLY A 198 0.08 9.55 3.45
N ASN A 199 -1.00 8.96 3.95
CA ASN A 199 -1.28 7.53 3.86
C ASN A 199 -2.79 7.30 3.62
N ASP A 200 -3.26 6.08 3.83
CA ASP A 200 -4.64 5.67 3.56
C ASP A 200 -5.68 6.21 4.55
N PHE A 201 -5.24 6.77 5.67
CA PHE A 201 -6.06 7.10 6.84
C PHE A 201 -6.03 8.59 7.19
N ILE A 202 -4.91 9.27 6.91
CA ILE A 202 -4.72 10.71 7.12
C ILE A 202 -4.14 11.39 5.86
N PRO A 203 -4.61 12.61 5.50
CA PRO A 203 -4.10 13.35 4.37
C PRO A 203 -2.63 13.77 4.56
N ARG A 204 -1.92 13.97 3.45
CA ARG A 204 -0.57 14.55 3.44
C ARG A 204 -0.58 15.95 4.05
N ILE A 205 0.47 16.33 4.80
CA ILE A 205 0.69 17.74 5.15
C ILE A 205 0.83 18.56 3.84
N PRO A 206 0.22 19.74 3.67
CA PRO A 206 0.13 20.39 2.36
C PRO A 206 1.49 20.73 1.73
N SER A 207 2.51 20.99 2.55
CA SER A 207 3.90 21.23 2.15
C SER A 207 4.64 19.95 1.72
N LEU A 208 4.16 18.75 2.04
CA LEU A 208 4.81 17.49 1.66
C LEU A 208 4.19 16.88 0.40
N GLU A 209 5.04 16.57 -0.59
CA GLU A 209 4.68 15.76 -1.76
C GLU A 209 5.85 14.83 -2.14
N ILE A 210 5.59 13.51 -2.21
CA ILE A 210 6.65 12.49 -2.43
C ILE A 210 7.42 12.74 -3.74
N ASN A 211 6.74 13.20 -4.80
CA ASN A 211 7.39 13.49 -6.09
C ASN A 211 8.23 14.80 -6.09
N GLU A 212 8.21 15.55 -5.00
CA GLU A 212 9.07 16.70 -4.69
C GLU A 212 10.15 16.35 -3.65
N PHE A 213 10.41 15.04 -3.43
CA PHE A 213 11.44 14.52 -2.51
C PHE A 213 11.17 14.87 -1.03
N ALA A 214 9.90 14.78 -0.63
CA ALA A 214 9.46 15.04 0.74
C ALA A 214 10.07 14.08 1.78
N VAL A 215 10.28 12.80 1.45
CA VAL A 215 10.92 11.84 2.37
C VAL A 215 12.38 12.23 2.61
N ASP A 216 13.11 12.52 1.54
CA ASP A 216 14.50 13.01 1.59
C ASP A 216 14.61 14.28 2.46
N LEU A 217 13.63 15.19 2.35
CA LEU A 217 13.53 16.39 3.20
C LEU A 217 13.33 16.05 4.69
N LEU A 218 12.41 15.14 5.00
CA LEU A 218 12.08 14.78 6.38
C LEU A 218 13.24 14.05 7.07
N ILE A 219 13.99 13.22 6.33
CA ILE A 219 15.21 12.57 6.84
C ILE A 219 16.28 13.62 7.20
N GLU A 220 16.52 14.62 6.33
CA GLU A 220 17.52 15.66 6.62
C GLU A 220 17.10 16.55 7.80
N VAL A 221 15.81 16.91 7.91
CA VAL A 221 15.28 17.60 9.09
C VAL A 221 15.43 16.73 10.33
N TYR A 222 15.17 15.42 10.25
CA TYR A 222 15.31 14.49 11.37
C TYR A 222 16.76 14.45 11.87
N LYS A 223 17.73 14.24 10.97
CA LYS A 223 19.16 14.16 11.29
C LYS A 223 19.68 15.45 11.92
N THR A 224 19.33 16.60 11.35
CA THR A 224 19.76 17.92 11.84
C THR A 224 19.07 18.35 13.14
N THR A 225 17.96 17.72 13.51
CA THR A 225 17.21 18.01 14.74
C THR A 225 17.35 16.96 15.83
N PHE A 226 17.82 15.74 15.54
CA PHE A 226 17.88 14.59 16.47
C PHE A 226 18.44 14.95 17.86
N ASN A 227 19.59 15.63 17.88
CA ASN A 227 20.23 16.08 19.12
C ASN A 227 19.48 17.23 19.83
N LYS A 228 18.83 18.13 19.08
CA LYS A 228 18.00 19.21 19.63
C LYS A 228 16.69 18.69 20.23
N MET A 229 16.10 17.67 19.61
CA MET A 229 14.88 17.05 20.10
C MET A 229 15.13 16.13 21.29
N GLY A 230 16.31 15.50 21.34
CA GLY A 230 16.79 14.68 22.45
C GLY A 230 16.58 13.18 22.21
N GLY A 231 16.73 12.73 20.96
CA GLY A 231 16.57 11.34 20.54
C GLY A 231 15.27 11.05 19.80
N TYR A 232 14.96 9.77 19.66
CA TYR A 232 13.87 9.22 18.84
C TYR A 232 12.47 9.80 19.13
N ILE A 233 11.62 9.89 18.10
CA ILE A 233 10.24 10.37 18.24
C ILE A 233 9.32 9.23 18.69
N ILE A 234 9.53 8.01 18.18
CA ILE A 234 8.79 6.81 18.55
C ILE A 234 9.40 6.13 19.77
N ASN A 235 8.52 5.68 20.66
CA ASN A 235 8.82 4.93 21.86
C ASN A 235 7.79 3.80 22.03
N THR A 236 8.09 2.66 21.41
CA THR A 236 7.26 1.46 21.38
C THR A 236 7.12 0.78 22.76
N ASP A 237 8.03 1.03 23.71
CA ASP A 237 7.90 0.56 25.10
C ASP A 237 6.67 1.15 25.82
N LYS A 238 6.16 2.31 25.37
CA LYS A 238 4.98 3.00 25.93
C LYS A 238 3.64 2.40 25.49
N ILE A 239 3.63 1.24 24.85
CA ILE A 239 2.42 0.57 24.34
C ILE A 239 1.30 0.38 25.37
N ASN A 240 1.65 0.28 26.67
CA ASN A 240 0.70 0.11 27.77
C ASN A 240 0.40 1.41 28.56
N ASP A 241 0.92 2.57 28.15
CA ASP A 241 0.52 3.84 28.75
C ASP A 241 -0.97 4.10 28.49
N LYS A 242 -1.70 4.60 29.50
CA LYS A 242 -3.17 4.83 29.42
C LYS A 242 -3.60 5.80 28.31
N ASN A 243 -2.65 6.53 27.71
CA ASN A 243 -2.85 7.47 26.62
C ASN A 243 -2.44 6.91 25.24
N GLY A 244 -2.05 5.62 25.16
CA GLY A 244 -1.73 4.89 23.92
C GLY A 244 -0.63 5.51 23.04
N THR A 245 0.26 6.32 23.62
CA THR A 245 1.10 7.25 22.86
C THR A 245 2.49 6.69 22.60
N TYR A 246 2.62 5.99 21.47
CA TYR A 246 3.91 5.65 20.84
C TYR A 246 4.78 6.88 20.56
N LEU A 247 4.21 8.09 20.58
CA LEU A 247 4.86 9.35 20.23
C LEU A 247 5.37 10.10 21.46
N GLU A 248 6.66 10.43 21.45
CA GLU A 248 7.22 11.50 22.27
C GLU A 248 6.81 12.86 21.68
N VAL A 249 5.59 13.27 22.00
CA VAL A 249 4.90 14.45 21.43
C VAL A 249 5.75 15.73 21.43
N SER A 250 6.56 15.95 22.48
CA SER A 250 7.46 17.11 22.58
C SER A 250 8.65 17.08 21.60
N ARG A 251 9.05 15.88 21.12
CA ARG A 251 10.07 15.69 20.09
C ARG A 251 9.47 15.89 18.70
N LEU A 252 8.26 15.35 18.48
CA LEU A 252 7.48 15.59 17.26
C LEU A 252 7.23 17.08 17.03
N GLU A 253 6.87 17.85 18.06
CA GLU A 253 6.65 19.29 17.95
C GLU A 253 7.91 20.04 17.50
N LYS A 254 9.08 19.72 18.06
CA LYS A 254 10.37 20.30 17.63
C LYS A 254 10.73 19.94 16.19
N PHE A 255 10.51 18.70 15.79
CA PHE A 255 10.74 18.21 14.44
C PHE A 255 9.85 18.93 13.41
N LEU A 256 8.54 19.04 13.68
CA LEU A 256 7.59 19.75 12.82
C LEU A 256 7.83 21.26 12.80
N HIS A 257 8.32 21.85 13.90
CA HIS A 257 8.74 23.25 13.93
C HIS A 257 9.89 23.52 12.96
N GLU A 258 10.93 22.69 12.93
CA GLU A 258 12.07 22.87 12.02
C GLU A 258 11.68 22.58 10.56
N LEU A 259 10.79 21.61 10.31
CA LEU A 259 10.15 21.42 9.00
C LEU A 259 9.39 22.68 8.54
N SER A 260 8.70 23.36 9.46
CA SER A 260 7.90 24.55 9.14
C SER A 260 8.74 25.72 8.60
N LEU A 261 10.04 25.76 8.88
CA LEU A 261 10.96 26.77 8.33
C LEU A 261 11.19 26.61 6.81
N CYS A 262 10.92 25.42 6.25
CA CYS A 262 11.00 25.15 4.82
C CYS A 262 9.68 25.39 4.08
N GLU A 263 8.56 25.49 4.80
CA GLU A 263 7.19 25.41 4.28
C GLU A 263 6.88 26.47 3.22
N GLU A 264 7.13 27.75 3.52
CA GLU A 264 6.89 28.85 2.58
C GLU A 264 7.74 28.72 1.30
N ARG A 265 9.00 28.30 1.43
CA ARG A 265 9.92 28.11 0.29
C ARG A 265 9.46 26.99 -0.63
N ILE A 266 8.94 25.90 -0.05
CA ILE A 266 8.35 24.78 -0.81
C ILE A 266 7.12 25.27 -1.59
N LEU A 267 6.21 25.97 -0.93
CA LEU A 267 4.96 26.45 -1.52
C LEU A 267 5.22 27.45 -2.66
N LEU A 268 6.08 28.45 -2.44
CA LEU A 268 6.48 29.42 -3.47
C LEU A 268 7.10 28.73 -4.69
N LYS A 269 8.05 27.80 -4.48
CA LYS A 269 8.65 27.05 -5.59
C LYS A 269 7.62 26.22 -6.35
N ARG A 270 6.70 25.56 -5.65
CA ARG A 270 5.63 24.76 -6.26
C ARG A 270 4.74 25.64 -7.14
N TYR A 271 4.37 26.82 -6.65
CA TYR A 271 3.59 27.81 -7.40
C TYR A 271 4.31 28.28 -8.67
N GLU A 272 5.58 28.71 -8.57
CA GLU A 272 6.37 29.12 -9.74
C GLU A 272 6.45 28.04 -10.84
N LEU A 273 6.59 26.77 -10.45
CA LEU A 273 6.70 25.67 -11.40
C LEU A 273 5.35 25.29 -12.02
N ARG A 274 4.24 25.43 -11.27
CA ARG A 274 2.88 25.29 -11.80
C ARG A 274 2.57 26.40 -12.82
N GLU A 275 2.89 27.65 -12.52
CA GLU A 275 2.80 28.79 -13.46
C GLU A 275 3.55 28.50 -14.77
N LYS A 276 4.85 28.16 -14.68
CA LYS A 276 5.70 27.84 -15.85
C LYS A 276 5.13 26.66 -16.68
N LEU A 277 4.56 25.65 -16.03
CA LEU A 277 3.93 24.51 -16.71
C LEU A 277 2.62 24.90 -17.39
N LEU A 278 1.77 25.71 -16.75
CA LEU A 278 0.50 26.15 -17.32
C LEU A 278 0.71 27.01 -18.57
N CYS A 279 1.62 27.99 -18.51
CA CYS A 279 1.98 28.81 -19.68
C CYS A 279 2.52 27.96 -20.84
N LYS A 280 3.22 26.86 -20.55
CA LYS A 280 3.68 25.92 -21.58
C LYS A 280 2.51 25.16 -22.21
N ILE A 281 1.61 24.59 -21.41
CA ILE A 281 0.43 23.83 -21.90
C ILE A 281 -0.49 24.73 -22.72
N GLN A 282 -0.71 25.98 -22.29
CA GLN A 282 -1.52 26.95 -23.02
C GLN A 282 -0.91 27.31 -24.38
N ARG A 283 0.42 27.41 -24.47
CA ARG A 283 1.14 27.66 -25.72
C ARG A 283 1.05 26.45 -26.67
N GLU A 284 1.35 25.26 -26.16
CA GLU A 284 1.20 24.00 -26.93
C GLU A 284 -0.24 23.84 -27.44
N ALA A 285 -1.26 24.19 -26.64
CA ALA A 285 -2.66 24.14 -27.05
C ALA A 285 -3.04 25.22 -28.09
N ALA A 286 -2.38 26.38 -28.10
CA ALA A 286 -2.55 27.40 -29.13
C ALA A 286 -1.89 26.95 -30.46
N GLU A 287 -0.68 26.38 -30.39
CA GLU A 287 0.04 25.80 -31.54
C GLU A 287 -0.75 24.62 -32.15
N ASP A 288 -1.29 23.71 -31.32
CA ASP A 288 -2.08 22.55 -31.77
C ASP A 288 -3.47 22.96 -32.33
N LYS A 289 -3.99 24.15 -31.94
CA LYS A 289 -5.17 24.77 -32.57
C LYS A 289 -4.84 25.42 -33.91
N TRP A 290 -3.70 26.13 -34.00
CA TRP A 290 -3.22 26.73 -35.24
C TRP A 290 -2.95 25.65 -36.31
N ALA A 291 -2.20 24.61 -35.96
CA ALA A 291 -1.88 23.50 -36.88
C ALA A 291 -3.12 22.75 -37.40
N LYS A 292 -4.20 22.65 -36.58
CA LYS A 292 -5.50 22.09 -37.01
C LYS A 292 -6.31 23.01 -37.92
N GLY A 293 -5.93 24.28 -38.04
CA GLY A 293 -6.52 25.22 -38.98
C GLY A 293 -6.05 25.04 -40.42
N GLU A 294 -4.88 24.42 -40.64
CA GLU A 294 -4.26 24.32 -41.96
C GLU A 294 -4.15 22.90 -42.53
N ASP A 295 -4.36 21.81 -41.75
CA ASP A 295 -4.30 20.47 -42.33
C ASP A 295 -5.24 19.42 -41.73
N ARG A 296 -5.81 18.58 -42.60
CA ARG A 296 -6.85 17.58 -42.29
C ARG A 296 -6.28 16.16 -42.38
N ALA A 297 -5.34 15.82 -41.49
CA ALA A 297 -4.65 14.52 -41.48
C ALA A 297 -4.61 13.83 -40.09
N GLU A 298 -4.50 12.50 -40.12
CA GLU A 298 -4.75 11.58 -39.01
C GLU A 298 -3.72 11.66 -37.86
N LYS A 299 -4.17 11.82 -36.60
CA LYS A 299 -3.30 11.59 -35.42
C LYS A 299 -3.34 10.12 -35.00
N LYS A 300 -2.16 9.47 -34.93
CA LYS A 300 -1.98 8.12 -34.40
C LYS A 300 -2.39 8.02 -32.93
N THR A 301 -3.37 7.17 -32.62
CA THR A 301 -3.86 6.91 -31.26
C THR A 301 -2.82 6.10 -30.45
N SER A 302 -2.60 6.47 -29.19
CA SER A 302 -1.75 5.68 -28.29
C SER A 302 -2.47 4.40 -27.85
N SER A 303 -1.74 3.31 -27.64
CA SER A 303 -2.32 2.00 -27.32
C SER A 303 -2.80 1.91 -25.85
N ALA A 304 -3.99 2.44 -25.57
CA ALA A 304 -4.74 2.06 -24.37
C ALA A 304 -5.40 0.69 -24.58
N GLN A 305 -5.04 -0.30 -23.76
CA GLN A 305 -5.73 -1.58 -23.71
C GLN A 305 -7.05 -1.41 -22.94
N VAL A 306 -8.17 -1.60 -23.63
CA VAL A 306 -9.50 -1.75 -23.02
C VAL A 306 -9.81 -3.24 -22.97
N TYR A 307 -10.04 -3.77 -21.78
CA TYR A 307 -10.52 -5.13 -21.58
C TYR A 307 -12.05 -5.11 -21.64
N LEU A 308 -12.61 -5.72 -22.69
CA LEU A 308 -14.04 -5.95 -22.86
C LEU A 308 -14.23 -7.46 -22.87
N TYR A 309 -14.98 -8.00 -21.90
CA TYR A 309 -15.34 -9.41 -21.88
C TYR A 309 -16.66 -9.60 -22.65
N PRO A 310 -16.73 -10.54 -23.60
CA PRO A 310 -18.01 -10.93 -24.18
C PRO A 310 -18.85 -11.63 -23.11
N VAL A 311 -20.14 -11.29 -23.02
CA VAL A 311 -21.12 -12.21 -22.41
C VAL A 311 -21.21 -13.42 -23.35
N GLU A 312 -20.76 -14.59 -22.90
CA GLU A 312 -20.70 -15.79 -23.75
C GLU A 312 -22.08 -16.41 -24.01
N THR A 313 -22.80 -15.88 -25.01
CA THR A 313 -23.78 -16.68 -25.74
C THR A 313 -23.05 -17.46 -26.84
N ARG A 314 -23.00 -18.80 -26.68
CA ARG A 314 -22.52 -19.70 -27.74
C ARG A 314 -23.47 -19.63 -28.94
N LEU A 315 -23.10 -18.87 -29.97
CA LEU A 315 -23.22 -19.14 -31.43
C LEU A 315 -22.73 -17.90 -32.23
N GLU A 316 -22.54 -18.08 -33.55
CA GLU A 316 -22.16 -17.02 -34.54
C GLU A 316 -20.75 -16.40 -34.45
N LYS A 317 -19.84 -16.92 -35.30
CA LYS A 317 -18.39 -16.73 -35.20
C LYS A 317 -17.68 -16.05 -36.39
N LYS A 318 -18.38 -15.27 -37.24
CA LYS A 318 -17.75 -14.51 -38.34
C LYS A 318 -18.16 -13.04 -38.51
N SER A 319 -19.40 -12.64 -38.21
CA SER A 319 -19.79 -11.21 -38.26
C SER A 319 -19.27 -10.41 -37.04
N ASN A 320 -19.22 -11.07 -35.87
CA ASN A 320 -18.97 -10.46 -34.56
C ASN A 320 -17.63 -9.71 -34.41
N ASP A 321 -16.57 -10.05 -35.16
CA ASP A 321 -15.24 -9.51 -34.89
C ASP A 321 -15.03 -8.07 -35.39
N VAL A 322 -15.74 -7.66 -36.44
CA VAL A 322 -15.77 -6.25 -36.88
C VAL A 322 -16.55 -5.41 -35.86
N VAL A 323 -17.71 -5.87 -35.42
CA VAL A 323 -18.55 -5.21 -34.41
C VAL A 323 -17.79 -5.09 -33.07
N ARG A 324 -17.05 -6.13 -32.65
CA ARG A 324 -16.14 -6.08 -31.48
C ARG A 324 -14.94 -5.14 -31.68
N LYS A 325 -14.41 -4.99 -32.89
CA LYS A 325 -13.35 -4.02 -33.20
C LYS A 325 -13.87 -2.58 -33.08
N ASN A 326 -15.05 -2.32 -33.66
CA ASN A 326 -15.74 -1.04 -33.58
C ASN A 326 -16.10 -0.69 -32.13
N THR A 327 -16.62 -1.65 -31.35
CA THR A 327 -16.93 -1.46 -29.92
C THR A 327 -15.68 -1.14 -29.09
N ARG A 328 -14.54 -1.79 -29.38
CA ARG A 328 -13.24 -1.42 -28.78
C ARG A 328 -12.75 -0.04 -29.22
N GLU A 329 -13.15 0.45 -30.37
CA GLU A 329 -12.78 1.78 -30.90
C GLU A 329 -13.65 2.89 -30.31
N LEU A 330 -14.95 2.63 -30.16
CA LEU A 330 -15.90 3.43 -29.40
C LEU A 330 -15.35 3.68 -27.98
N TRP A 331 -15.10 2.62 -27.21
CA TRP A 331 -14.61 2.74 -25.84
C TRP A 331 -13.19 3.33 -25.73
N ARG A 332 -12.32 3.18 -26.73
CA ARG A 332 -11.06 3.94 -26.80
C ARG A 332 -11.32 5.44 -26.95
N THR A 333 -12.24 5.81 -27.82
CA THR A 333 -12.63 7.22 -28.07
C THR A 333 -13.28 7.84 -26.82
N VAL A 334 -14.22 7.14 -26.17
CA VAL A 334 -14.82 7.53 -24.87
C VAL A 334 -13.72 7.81 -23.85
N ASN A 335 -12.80 6.86 -23.64
CA ASN A 335 -11.71 7.00 -22.67
C ASN A 335 -10.81 8.21 -22.97
N ASP A 336 -10.49 8.48 -24.23
CA ASP A 336 -9.67 9.64 -24.60
C ASP A 336 -10.42 10.97 -24.43
N ILE A 337 -11.74 11.02 -24.63
CA ILE A 337 -12.59 12.18 -24.29
C ILE A 337 -12.63 12.39 -22.76
N CYS A 338 -12.93 11.35 -21.98
CA CYS A 338 -12.97 11.42 -20.52
C CYS A 338 -11.62 11.89 -19.95
N ARG A 339 -10.50 11.36 -20.44
CA ARG A 339 -9.14 11.82 -20.07
C ARG A 339 -8.87 13.27 -20.47
N SER A 340 -9.46 13.75 -21.56
CA SER A 340 -9.36 15.16 -21.93
C SER A 340 -10.19 16.04 -21.01
N LYS A 341 -11.41 15.61 -20.62
CA LYS A 341 -12.26 16.29 -19.62
C LYS A 341 -11.60 16.36 -18.23
N ASP A 342 -10.87 15.30 -17.86
CA ASP A 342 -10.13 15.18 -16.60
C ASP A 342 -8.94 16.16 -16.48
N ASP A 343 -8.33 16.57 -17.59
CA ASP A 343 -7.13 17.41 -17.66
C ASP A 343 -7.46 18.91 -17.51
N LEU A 344 -7.47 19.42 -16.27
CA LEU A 344 -7.82 20.81 -15.93
C LEU A 344 -6.97 21.85 -16.66
N SER A 345 -5.71 21.53 -16.96
CA SER A 345 -4.81 22.43 -17.70
C SER A 345 -5.21 22.60 -19.15
N LYS A 346 -5.86 21.60 -19.78
CA LYS A 346 -6.35 21.70 -21.18
C LYS A 346 -7.68 22.43 -21.28
N ASN A 347 -8.56 22.23 -20.31
CA ASN A 347 -9.94 22.75 -20.36
C ASN A 347 -10.05 24.19 -19.81
N GLY A 348 -8.94 24.81 -19.40
CA GLY A 348 -8.92 26.16 -18.84
C GLY A 348 -9.51 26.27 -17.42
N ALA A 349 -9.93 25.15 -16.82
CA ALA A 349 -10.54 25.08 -15.49
C ALA A 349 -9.53 25.05 -14.33
N CYS A 350 -8.22 25.07 -14.63
CA CYS A 350 -7.16 25.17 -13.63
C CYS A 350 -7.24 26.53 -12.90
N LYS A 351 -7.81 26.54 -11.70
CA LYS A 351 -7.83 27.73 -10.82
C LYS A 351 -6.41 28.06 -10.36
N GLN A 352 -6.03 29.34 -10.42
CA GLN A 352 -4.73 29.82 -9.95
C GLN A 352 -4.79 30.11 -8.44
N GLU A 353 -4.16 29.27 -7.62
CA GLU A 353 -3.90 29.58 -6.20
C GLU A 353 -2.86 30.72 -6.13
N ARG A 354 -3.30 31.96 -5.85
CA ARG A 354 -2.41 33.13 -5.75
C ARG A 354 -1.65 33.14 -4.42
N ILE A 355 -0.54 32.39 -4.33
CA ILE A 355 0.33 32.43 -3.15
C ILE A 355 0.90 33.85 -2.97
N ARG A 356 0.43 34.54 -1.93
CA ARG A 356 0.83 35.90 -1.51
C ARG A 356 1.08 35.91 0.00
N LEU A 357 1.50 37.06 0.54
CA LEU A 357 1.41 37.32 1.97
C LEU A 357 0.00 36.98 2.47
N GLY A 358 -0.11 36.09 3.46
CA GLY A 358 -1.38 35.58 3.96
C GLY A 358 -1.87 34.26 3.32
N TRP A 359 -1.05 33.56 2.52
CA TRP A 359 -1.39 32.27 1.89
C TRP A 359 -2.01 31.25 2.84
N LYS A 360 -1.59 31.23 4.11
CA LYS A 360 -2.09 30.31 5.12
C LYS A 360 -3.54 30.60 5.50
N SER A 361 -3.87 31.87 5.76
CA SER A 361 -5.25 32.28 6.03
C SER A 361 -6.14 32.02 4.81
N GLN A 362 -5.65 32.31 3.60
CA GLN A 362 -6.36 32.02 2.35
C GLN A 362 -6.70 30.53 2.21
N PHE A 363 -5.77 29.62 2.52
CA PHE A 363 -6.05 28.18 2.52
C PHE A 363 -7.22 27.83 3.45
N TYR A 364 -7.26 28.36 4.68
CA TYR A 364 -8.35 28.08 5.61
C TYR A 364 -9.69 28.69 5.16
N THR A 365 -9.68 29.89 4.57
CA THR A 365 -10.88 30.50 3.98
C THR A 365 -11.37 29.72 2.76
N GLU A 366 -10.50 29.33 1.82
CA GLU A 366 -10.88 28.66 0.57
C GLU A 366 -11.29 27.18 0.77
N LYS A 367 -10.63 26.46 1.68
CA LYS A 367 -10.83 25.02 1.88
C LYS A 367 -11.89 24.69 2.95
N PHE A 368 -12.12 25.60 3.91
CA PHE A 368 -13.01 25.40 5.05
C PHE A 368 -14.01 26.54 5.32
N GLY A 369 -13.97 27.64 4.57
CA GLY A 369 -14.89 28.77 4.76
C GLY A 369 -14.62 29.63 6.00
N ALA A 370 -13.44 29.52 6.62
CA ALA A 370 -13.10 30.31 7.81
C ALA A 370 -12.82 31.78 7.43
N GLU A 371 -13.64 32.72 7.92
CA GLU A 371 -13.55 34.15 7.58
C GLU A 371 -12.72 34.96 8.59
N THR A 372 -12.81 34.61 9.88
CA THR A 372 -12.15 35.34 10.97
C THR A 372 -10.88 34.64 11.46
N SER A 373 -9.91 35.43 11.97
CA SER A 373 -8.69 34.88 12.58
C SER A 373 -8.97 33.96 13.78
N ASN A 374 -10.09 34.15 14.47
CA ASN A 374 -10.50 33.32 15.60
C ASN A 374 -11.04 31.95 15.14
N GLU A 375 -11.78 31.91 14.03
CA GLU A 375 -12.21 30.65 13.40
C GLU A 375 -11.02 29.87 12.87
N VAL A 376 -10.11 30.54 12.17
CA VAL A 376 -8.86 29.94 11.67
C VAL A 376 -8.06 29.32 12.84
N GLY A 377 -7.89 30.03 13.95
CA GLY A 377 -7.16 29.51 15.12
C GLY A 377 -7.86 28.33 15.81
N ARG A 378 -9.19 28.34 15.92
CA ARG A 378 -9.96 27.20 16.45
C ARG A 378 -9.82 25.97 15.54
N LEU A 379 -10.03 26.16 14.24
CA LEU A 379 -9.93 25.10 13.24
C LEU A 379 -8.52 24.50 13.17
N GLN A 380 -7.47 25.33 13.22
CA GLN A 380 -6.08 24.86 13.31
C GLN A 380 -5.88 23.97 14.54
N THR A 381 -6.36 24.40 15.71
CA THR A 381 -6.24 23.63 16.96
C THR A 381 -6.95 22.28 16.87
N GLU A 382 -8.17 22.26 16.35
CA GLU A 382 -8.98 21.04 16.20
C GLU A 382 -8.39 20.08 15.16
N MET A 383 -7.98 20.60 13.99
CA MET A 383 -7.31 19.81 12.95
C MET A 383 -6.00 19.20 13.44
N VAL A 384 -5.17 19.96 14.18
CA VAL A 384 -3.93 19.46 14.78
C VAL A 384 -4.20 18.37 15.80
N GLN A 385 -5.20 18.55 16.68
CA GLN A 385 -5.62 17.50 17.62
C GLN A 385 -6.03 16.22 16.87
N LYS A 386 -6.91 16.33 15.88
CA LYS A 386 -7.38 15.17 15.12
C LYS A 386 -6.32 14.53 14.24
N TYR A 387 -5.32 15.31 13.78
CA TYR A 387 -4.19 14.77 13.05
C TYR A 387 -3.22 14.02 13.98
N LEU A 388 -3.00 14.52 15.20
CA LEU A 388 -2.22 13.84 16.23
C LEU A 388 -2.90 12.54 16.70
N GLU A 389 -4.22 12.57 16.93
CA GLU A 389 -5.02 11.35 17.11
C GLU A 389 -4.81 10.37 15.94
N GLY A 390 -4.83 10.85 14.70
CA GLY A 390 -4.62 10.02 13.51
C GLY A 390 -3.21 9.42 13.42
N LEU A 391 -2.16 10.16 13.76
CA LEU A 391 -0.81 9.62 13.82
C LEU A 391 -0.71 8.50 14.88
N CYS A 392 -1.26 8.71 16.08
CA CYS A 392 -1.34 7.66 17.10
C CYS A 392 -2.11 6.43 16.61
N TRP A 393 -3.25 6.63 15.94
CA TRP A 393 -4.09 5.55 15.41
C TRP A 393 -3.34 4.71 14.36
N VAL A 394 -2.70 5.35 13.38
CA VAL A 394 -1.97 4.65 12.31
C VAL A 394 -0.76 3.89 12.87
N LEU A 395 0.02 4.51 13.76
CA LEU A 395 1.13 3.82 14.43
C LEU A 395 0.64 2.57 15.17
N GLN A 396 -0.46 2.68 15.93
CA GLN A 396 -1.00 1.55 16.67
C GLN A 396 -1.48 0.42 15.74
N CYS A 397 -2.13 0.73 14.61
CA CYS A 397 -2.54 -0.26 13.60
C CYS A 397 -1.36 -1.02 12.94
N TYR A 398 -0.17 -0.41 12.89
CA TYR A 398 1.03 -0.98 12.28
C TYR A 398 1.86 -1.80 13.28
N PHE A 399 2.15 -1.24 14.45
CA PHE A 399 2.95 -1.90 15.49
C PHE A 399 2.15 -2.87 16.37
N SER A 400 0.82 -2.74 16.40
CA SER A 400 -0.09 -3.51 17.26
C SER A 400 -1.42 -3.74 16.53
N GLU A 401 -2.51 -3.90 17.28
CA GLU A 401 -3.86 -4.10 16.75
C GLU A 401 -4.65 -2.79 16.61
N VAL A 402 -5.74 -2.83 15.82
CA VAL A 402 -6.59 -1.65 15.53
C VAL A 402 -7.21 -1.10 16.83
N PRO A 403 -6.93 0.16 17.24
CA PRO A 403 -7.41 0.70 18.52
C PRO A 403 -8.86 1.20 18.48
N SER A 404 -9.38 1.49 17.28
CA SER A 404 -10.79 1.79 17.05
C SER A 404 -11.10 1.61 15.57
N TRP A 405 -12.08 0.76 15.28
CA TRP A 405 -12.64 0.52 13.96
C TRP A 405 -13.51 1.70 13.50
N THR A 406 -14.08 2.49 14.42
CA THR A 406 -14.96 3.63 14.09
C THR A 406 -14.28 4.98 14.00
N TRP A 407 -13.07 5.14 14.56
CA TRP A 407 -12.27 6.35 14.38
C TRP A 407 -11.97 6.63 12.89
N CYS A 408 -11.99 7.91 12.52
CA CYS A 408 -11.50 8.43 11.25
C CYS A 408 -11.13 9.91 11.41
N TYR A 409 -10.27 10.42 10.53
CA TYR A 409 -9.94 11.84 10.49
C TYR A 409 -11.10 12.64 9.84
N PRO A 410 -11.71 13.61 10.54
CA PRO A 410 -12.96 14.25 10.11
C PRO A 410 -12.78 15.47 9.19
N PHE A 411 -11.62 15.59 8.52
CA PHE A 411 -11.33 16.69 7.59
C PHE A 411 -10.75 16.15 6.28
N ASN A 412 -11.04 16.86 5.18
CA ASN A 412 -10.54 16.48 3.85
C ASN A 412 -9.07 16.84 3.61
N TYR A 413 -8.47 17.71 4.44
CA TYR A 413 -7.11 18.22 4.29
C TYR A 413 -6.36 18.18 5.63
N ALA A 414 -5.03 18.11 5.59
CA ALA A 414 -4.19 18.21 6.79
C ALA A 414 -3.94 19.68 7.16
N PRO A 415 -3.63 20.00 8.43
CA PRO A 415 -3.05 21.28 8.81
C PRO A 415 -1.61 21.41 8.28
N PHE A 416 -1.05 22.62 8.30
CA PHE A 416 0.33 22.85 7.89
C PHE A 416 1.33 22.46 9.00
N ALA A 417 2.60 22.25 8.65
CA ALA A 417 3.64 21.94 9.64
C ALA A 417 3.77 23.06 10.70
N SER A 418 3.56 24.31 10.28
CA SER A 418 3.56 25.51 11.15
C SER A 418 2.37 25.62 12.13
N ASP A 419 1.36 24.75 12.06
CA ASP A 419 0.23 24.69 13.00
C ASP A 419 0.48 23.79 14.22
N PHE A 420 1.37 22.80 14.10
CA PHE A 420 1.64 21.83 15.15
C PHE A 420 2.40 22.48 16.31
N LYS A 421 1.65 23.03 17.27
CA LYS A 421 2.14 23.76 18.44
C LYS A 421 1.39 23.34 19.69
N TYR A 422 2.06 23.41 20.83
CA TYR A 422 1.53 23.07 22.14
C TYR A 422 0.95 21.65 22.20
N LEU A 423 1.55 20.71 21.46
CA LEU A 423 0.98 19.38 21.23
C LEU A 423 0.80 18.60 22.54
N SER A 424 1.63 18.88 23.55
CA SER A 424 1.55 18.30 24.90
C SER A 424 0.25 18.60 25.66
N GLN A 425 -0.58 19.54 25.20
CA GLN A 425 -1.89 19.79 25.81
C GLN A 425 -2.93 18.73 25.42
N PHE A 426 -2.74 18.05 24.27
CA PHE A 426 -3.68 17.07 23.76
C PHE A 426 -3.46 15.71 24.42
N LYS A 427 -4.57 15.03 24.70
CA LYS A 427 -4.56 13.63 25.19
C LYS A 427 -5.30 12.78 24.18
N THR A 428 -4.64 11.74 23.70
CA THR A 428 -5.22 10.76 22.78
C THR A 428 -5.80 9.58 23.55
N SER A 429 -6.99 9.16 23.18
CA SER A 429 -7.65 7.95 23.70
C SER A 429 -8.63 7.43 22.66
N PHE A 430 -8.64 6.12 22.43
CA PHE A 430 -9.52 5.47 21.48
C PHE A 430 -10.58 4.61 22.18
N THR A 431 -11.77 4.54 21.59
CA THR A 431 -12.81 3.63 22.03
C THR A 431 -12.58 2.27 21.40
N MET A 432 -12.26 1.26 22.22
CA MET A 432 -12.23 -0.14 21.77
C MET A 432 -13.65 -0.54 21.36
N ASP A 433 -13.86 -0.71 20.06
CA ASP A 433 -15.13 -1.00 19.42
C ASP A 433 -15.00 -2.25 18.51
N LYS A 434 -16.00 -2.51 17.66
CA LYS A 434 -16.02 -3.66 16.76
C LYS A 434 -16.06 -3.21 15.30
N PRO A 435 -15.54 -4.02 14.36
CA PRO A 435 -15.74 -3.79 12.93
C PRO A 435 -17.23 -3.71 12.58
N LEU A 436 -17.56 -2.91 11.57
CA LEU A 436 -18.87 -2.92 10.94
C LEU A 436 -19.07 -4.26 10.21
N ARG A 437 -20.30 -4.78 10.18
CA ARG A 437 -20.62 -5.95 9.35
C ARG A 437 -20.55 -5.60 7.87
N ALA A 438 -20.58 -6.62 7.01
CA ALA A 438 -20.33 -6.44 5.59
C ALA A 438 -21.33 -5.48 4.92
N PHE A 439 -22.63 -5.58 5.20
CA PHE A 439 -23.63 -4.66 4.64
C PHE A 439 -23.53 -3.25 5.22
N ASP A 440 -23.28 -3.11 6.52
CA ASP A 440 -23.06 -1.81 7.17
C ASP A 440 -21.82 -1.10 6.55
N GLN A 441 -20.76 -1.87 6.24
CA GLN A 441 -19.57 -1.40 5.52
C GLN A 441 -19.89 -0.98 4.09
N LEU A 442 -20.65 -1.78 3.33
CA LEU A 442 -21.06 -1.45 1.97
C LEU A 442 -21.89 -0.15 1.95
N MET A 443 -22.86 -0.01 2.84
CA MET A 443 -23.65 1.24 2.97
C MET A 443 -22.75 2.45 3.25
N ALA A 444 -21.72 2.31 4.10
CA ALA A 444 -20.79 3.40 4.41
C ALA A 444 -19.80 3.73 3.26
N VAL A 445 -19.70 2.91 2.20
CA VAL A 445 -18.73 3.08 1.10
C VAL A 445 -19.40 3.35 -0.25
N LEU A 446 -20.52 2.70 -0.55
CA LEU A 446 -21.12 2.71 -1.89
C LEU A 446 -21.86 4.03 -2.21
N PRO A 447 -21.83 4.46 -3.49
CA PRO A 447 -22.60 5.59 -4.00
C PRO A 447 -24.03 5.17 -4.45
N PRO A 448 -24.95 6.13 -4.70
CA PRO A 448 -26.39 5.84 -4.86
C PRO A 448 -26.81 5.26 -6.24
N GLU A 449 -25.89 5.03 -7.17
CA GLU A 449 -26.22 4.62 -8.53
C GLU A 449 -26.80 3.20 -8.57
N LYS A 450 -27.95 3.06 -9.23
CA LYS A 450 -28.71 1.79 -9.27
C LYS A 450 -27.90 0.60 -9.80
N HIS A 451 -26.94 0.81 -10.71
CA HIS A 451 -26.11 -0.27 -11.24
C HIS A 451 -25.23 -0.86 -10.12
N VAL A 452 -24.55 -0.02 -9.35
CA VAL A 452 -23.76 -0.39 -8.17
C VAL A 452 -24.62 -1.05 -7.09
N LEU A 453 -25.74 -0.41 -6.72
CA LEU A 453 -26.59 -0.92 -5.63
C LEU A 453 -27.23 -2.28 -5.95
N SER A 454 -27.51 -2.56 -7.23
CA SER A 454 -28.17 -3.79 -7.67
C SER A 454 -27.29 -5.03 -7.64
N CYS A 455 -25.96 -4.88 -7.74
CA CYS A 455 -25.00 -5.99 -7.74
C CYS A 455 -24.34 -6.23 -6.38
N ALA A 456 -24.38 -5.24 -5.47
CA ALA A 456 -23.65 -5.27 -4.21
C ALA A 456 -24.52 -5.41 -2.95
N LEU A 457 -25.79 -4.97 -2.95
CA LEU A 457 -26.61 -4.87 -1.73
C LEU A 457 -27.99 -5.57 -1.83
N PRO A 458 -28.48 -6.17 -0.72
CA PRO A 458 -29.87 -6.65 -0.61
C PRO A 458 -30.91 -5.60 -0.96
N LYS A 459 -32.05 -6.03 -1.51
CA LYS A 459 -33.15 -5.12 -1.93
C LYS A 459 -33.70 -4.25 -0.80
N CYS A 460 -33.67 -4.70 0.45
CA CYS A 460 -34.10 -3.90 1.60
C CYS A 460 -33.08 -2.82 1.99
N TYR A 461 -31.78 -3.09 1.88
CA TYR A 461 -30.70 -2.12 2.11
C TYR A 461 -30.63 -1.07 0.99
N SER A 462 -30.69 -1.49 -0.28
CA SER A 462 -30.64 -0.57 -1.44
C SER A 462 -31.80 0.44 -1.46
N LYS A 463 -32.94 0.12 -0.84
CA LYS A 463 -34.06 1.06 -0.63
C LYS A 463 -33.70 2.21 0.32
N LEU A 464 -32.86 1.99 1.33
CA LEU A 464 -32.46 3.03 2.29
C LEU A 464 -31.56 4.12 1.66
N ILE A 465 -30.87 3.81 0.55
CA ILE A 465 -30.05 4.77 -0.22
C ILE A 465 -30.89 5.48 -1.30
N GLY A 466 -31.94 4.82 -1.79
CA GLY A 466 -32.78 5.32 -2.90
C GLY A 466 -34.09 5.98 -2.49
N CYS A 467 -34.33 6.20 -1.19
CA CYS A 467 -35.60 6.73 -0.67
C CYS A 467 -35.38 8.13 -0.07
N GLU A 468 -36.07 9.13 -0.60
CA GLU A 468 -35.92 10.53 -0.17
C GLU A 468 -36.30 10.77 1.30
N ASP A 469 -37.22 9.97 1.85
CA ASP A 469 -37.62 10.00 3.27
C ASP A 469 -36.60 9.31 4.22
N SER A 470 -35.49 8.78 3.69
CA SER A 470 -34.48 8.06 4.48
C SER A 470 -33.66 9.01 5.34
N ILE A 471 -33.54 8.70 6.64
CA ILE A 471 -32.76 9.51 7.60
C ILE A 471 -31.26 9.58 7.24
N ILE A 472 -30.76 8.65 6.43
CA ILE A 472 -29.37 8.62 5.95
C ILE A 472 -29.19 9.21 4.54
N GLN A 473 -30.24 9.72 3.89
CA GLN A 473 -30.18 10.23 2.52
C GLN A 473 -29.15 11.35 2.34
N ILE A 474 -28.94 12.17 3.38
CA ILE A 474 -27.94 13.25 3.43
C ILE A 474 -26.52 12.78 3.09
N PHE A 475 -26.19 11.50 3.34
CA PHE A 475 -24.86 10.96 3.05
C PHE A 475 -24.64 10.59 1.58
N TYR A 476 -25.69 10.45 0.77
CA TYR A 476 -25.64 9.93 -0.61
C TYR A 476 -26.05 10.99 -1.64
N PRO A 477 -25.31 12.11 -1.77
CA PRO A 477 -25.62 13.14 -2.75
C PRO A 477 -25.38 12.63 -4.17
N SER A 478 -26.33 12.87 -5.08
CA SER A 478 -26.18 12.58 -6.51
C SER A 478 -25.13 13.48 -7.19
N GLU A 479 -24.85 14.65 -6.62
CA GLU A 479 -23.84 15.59 -7.11
C GLU A 479 -22.96 16.09 -5.96
N PHE A 480 -21.65 16.13 -6.20
CA PHE A 480 -20.64 16.50 -5.21
C PHE A 480 -19.45 17.22 -5.88
N GLU A 481 -18.77 18.06 -5.11
CA GLU A 481 -17.57 18.77 -5.55
C GLU A 481 -16.34 17.85 -5.52
N ILE A 482 -15.50 17.92 -6.56
CA ILE A 482 -14.16 17.35 -6.56
C ILE A 482 -13.15 18.51 -6.57
N ASP A 483 -12.48 18.76 -5.45
CA ASP A 483 -11.38 19.72 -5.39
C ASP A 483 -10.10 19.09 -5.92
N SER A 484 -9.53 19.70 -6.95
CA SER A 484 -8.23 19.30 -7.53
C SER A 484 -7.06 19.29 -6.54
N ASP A 485 -7.11 20.07 -5.45
CA ASP A 485 -5.98 20.33 -4.54
C ASP A 485 -4.67 20.70 -5.27
N GLY A 486 -4.80 21.48 -6.35
CA GLY A 486 -3.69 21.89 -7.22
C GLY A 486 -3.06 20.74 -8.02
N LYS A 487 -3.72 19.59 -8.12
CA LYS A 487 -3.38 18.52 -9.08
C LYS A 487 -3.90 18.87 -10.48
N ARG A 488 -3.27 18.29 -11.50
CA ARG A 488 -3.62 18.54 -12.91
C ARG A 488 -4.92 17.84 -13.34
N PHE A 489 -5.22 16.70 -12.73
CA PHE A 489 -6.30 15.81 -13.13
C PHE A 489 -7.37 15.75 -12.03
N LEU A 490 -8.65 15.90 -12.38
CA LEU A 490 -9.76 15.83 -11.41
C LEU A 490 -9.85 14.47 -10.72
N SER A 491 -9.50 13.39 -11.41
CA SER A 491 -9.39 12.03 -10.87
C SER A 491 -8.43 11.94 -9.67
N GLN A 492 -7.40 12.81 -9.63
CA GLN A 492 -6.46 12.95 -8.50
C GLN A 492 -6.98 13.86 -7.37
N GLY A 493 -8.08 14.56 -7.58
CA GLY A 493 -8.71 15.45 -6.60
C GLY A 493 -9.46 14.72 -5.49
N ILE A 494 -9.87 15.49 -4.49
CA ILE A 494 -10.56 15.04 -3.27
C ILE A 494 -12.07 15.23 -3.49
N ALA A 495 -12.84 14.16 -3.35
CA ALA A 495 -14.29 14.23 -3.42
C ALA A 495 -14.83 14.72 -2.08
N LYS A 496 -15.43 15.91 -2.05
CA LYS A 496 -16.03 16.49 -0.84
C LYS A 496 -17.39 15.84 -0.59
N LEU A 497 -17.36 14.72 0.13
CA LEU A 497 -18.55 13.98 0.56
C LEU A 497 -18.86 14.28 2.03
N PRO A 498 -20.13 14.25 2.45
CA PRO A 498 -20.50 14.19 3.86
C PRO A 498 -19.87 12.98 4.54
N PHE A 499 -19.29 13.18 5.73
CA PHE A 499 -18.82 12.08 6.56
C PHE A 499 -20.01 11.28 7.12
N ILE A 500 -19.88 9.96 7.17
CA ILE A 500 -20.92 9.06 7.69
C ILE A 500 -20.99 9.18 9.21
N ASP A 501 -22.18 9.53 9.73
CA ASP A 501 -22.51 9.26 11.13
C ASP A 501 -22.81 7.76 11.29
N LYS A 502 -21.96 7.08 12.06
CA LYS A 502 -22.01 5.64 12.29
C LYS A 502 -23.19 5.23 13.17
N GLU A 503 -23.61 6.04 14.14
CA GLU A 503 -24.77 5.71 14.98
C GLU A 503 -26.07 5.89 14.20
N LEU A 504 -26.17 6.95 13.39
CA LEU A 504 -27.31 7.16 12.49
C LEU A 504 -27.40 6.04 11.44
N LEU A 505 -26.27 5.66 10.82
CA LEU A 505 -26.22 4.55 9.86
C LEU A 505 -26.70 3.22 10.47
N LEU A 506 -26.15 2.82 11.63
CA LEU A 506 -26.54 1.58 12.29
C LEU A 506 -28.00 1.60 12.78
N SER A 507 -28.52 2.78 13.14
CA SER A 507 -29.94 2.93 13.51
C SER A 507 -30.86 2.64 12.31
N ALA A 508 -30.44 3.02 11.10
CA ALA A 508 -31.20 2.80 9.87
C ALA A 508 -31.10 1.35 9.38
N THR A 509 -29.90 0.77 9.31
CA THR A 509 -29.71 -0.61 8.81
C THR A 509 -30.42 -1.62 9.71
N LYS A 510 -30.42 -1.41 11.03
CA LYS A 510 -31.13 -2.25 11.99
C LYS A 510 -32.64 -2.35 11.76
N MET A 511 -33.27 -1.38 11.10
CA MET A 511 -34.70 -1.44 10.79
C MET A 511 -35.04 -2.47 9.70
N VAL A 512 -34.09 -2.78 8.81
CA VAL A 512 -34.27 -3.64 7.63
C VAL A 512 -33.59 -5.01 7.73
N GLU A 513 -32.75 -5.25 8.75
CA GLU A 513 -32.08 -6.54 8.99
C GLU A 513 -33.04 -7.72 9.04
N LYS A 514 -34.22 -7.54 9.64
CA LYS A 514 -35.29 -8.54 9.76
C LYS A 514 -35.89 -8.97 8.40
N ASP A 515 -35.66 -8.18 7.35
CA ASP A 515 -36.18 -8.44 6.00
C ASP A 515 -35.15 -9.17 5.11
N LEU A 516 -33.98 -9.52 5.67
CA LEU A 516 -32.95 -10.30 4.98
C LEU A 516 -33.37 -11.77 4.85
N THR A 517 -33.03 -12.37 3.71
CA THR A 517 -33.05 -13.83 3.56
C THR A 517 -31.92 -14.48 4.35
N GLU A 518 -32.04 -15.77 4.71
CA GLU A 518 -30.96 -16.47 5.43
C GLU A 518 -29.61 -16.45 4.70
N ASP A 519 -29.61 -16.45 3.37
CA ASP A 519 -28.39 -16.35 2.57
C ASP A 519 -27.74 -14.96 2.70
N GLU A 520 -28.55 -13.90 2.71
CA GLU A 520 -28.06 -12.54 2.94
C GLU A 520 -27.61 -12.33 4.40
N MET A 521 -28.26 -12.97 5.38
CA MET A 521 -27.77 -12.99 6.77
C MET A 521 -26.38 -13.64 6.86
N ARG A 522 -26.19 -14.83 6.26
CA ARG A 522 -24.90 -15.54 6.21
C ARG A 522 -23.80 -14.78 5.43
N LEU A 523 -24.18 -13.89 4.52
CA LEU A 523 -23.27 -12.97 3.82
C LEU A 523 -22.87 -11.76 4.68
N ASN A 524 -23.73 -11.35 5.62
CA ASN A 524 -23.49 -10.23 6.53
C ASN A 524 -22.73 -10.63 7.80
N ASP A 525 -22.76 -11.92 8.16
CA ASP A 525 -22.11 -12.45 9.35
C ASP A 525 -20.58 -12.42 9.30
N VAL A 526 -19.99 -12.26 10.48
CA VAL A 526 -18.54 -12.28 10.71
C VAL A 526 -18.04 -13.72 10.76
N ARG A 527 -16.97 -14.02 10.02
CA ARG A 527 -16.29 -15.33 10.05
C ARG A 527 -14.96 -15.25 10.79
N GLN A 528 -14.40 -16.44 11.05
CA GLN A 528 -13.08 -16.66 11.62
C GLN A 528 -12.19 -17.35 10.56
N GLU A 529 -10.86 -17.19 10.63
CA GLU A 529 -9.91 -17.95 9.83
C GLU A 529 -10.15 -19.46 9.86
N ARG A 530 -9.79 -20.13 8.76
CA ARG A 530 -9.82 -21.59 8.63
C ARG A 530 -8.42 -22.10 8.30
N ILE A 531 -7.93 -23.08 9.05
CA ILE A 531 -6.73 -23.84 8.69
C ILE A 531 -7.11 -25.14 7.99
N PHE A 532 -6.36 -25.50 6.96
CA PHE A 532 -6.51 -26.72 6.17
C PHE A 532 -5.19 -27.48 6.15
N LEU A 533 -5.27 -28.78 6.37
CA LEU A 533 -4.15 -29.73 6.30
C LEU A 533 -4.55 -30.95 5.48
N ARG A 534 -3.55 -31.62 4.89
CA ARG A 534 -3.75 -33.00 4.42
C ARG A 534 -3.91 -33.93 5.63
N ASN A 535 -4.79 -34.92 5.53
CA ASN A 535 -5.03 -35.89 6.61
C ASN A 535 -3.77 -36.72 7.00
N SER A 536 -2.78 -36.84 6.12
CA SER A 536 -1.48 -37.48 6.42
C SER A 536 -0.45 -36.58 7.09
N HIS A 537 -0.76 -35.30 7.34
CA HIS A 537 0.13 -34.36 8.01
C HIS A 537 0.25 -34.72 9.50
N SER A 538 1.45 -34.60 10.10
CA SER A 538 1.71 -34.94 11.52
C SER A 538 0.70 -34.28 12.48
N LEU A 539 0.50 -32.97 12.33
CA LEU A 539 -0.48 -32.17 13.08
C LEU A 539 -1.94 -32.59 12.92
N ALA A 540 -2.36 -33.27 11.84
CA ALA A 540 -3.74 -33.74 11.69
C ALA A 540 -4.12 -34.77 12.78
N ASN A 541 -3.14 -35.47 13.34
CA ASN A 541 -3.32 -36.42 14.45
C ASN A 541 -3.14 -35.77 15.84
N ASN A 542 -2.93 -34.45 15.93
CA ASN A 542 -2.77 -33.75 17.20
C ASN A 542 -4.11 -33.74 17.97
N ALA A 543 -4.04 -33.87 19.29
CA ALA A 543 -5.20 -33.77 20.19
C ALA A 543 -5.96 -32.42 20.10
N ALA A 544 -5.45 -31.40 19.40
CA ALA A 544 -6.20 -30.19 19.04
C ALA A 544 -7.14 -30.37 17.82
N PHE A 545 -6.84 -31.29 16.90
CA PHE A 545 -7.68 -31.61 15.72
C PHE A 545 -8.65 -32.78 15.98
N VAL A 546 -8.33 -33.69 16.91
CA VAL A 546 -9.14 -34.90 17.14
C VAL A 546 -10.51 -34.62 17.80
N PRO A 547 -10.64 -33.78 18.85
CA PRO A 547 -11.93 -33.41 19.44
C PRO A 547 -12.70 -32.38 18.61
N ALA A 548 -12.02 -31.69 17.68
CA ALA A 548 -12.63 -30.80 16.69
C ALA A 548 -13.60 -31.51 15.71
N MET A 549 -13.73 -32.85 15.85
CA MET A 549 -14.58 -33.75 15.07
C MET A 549 -15.75 -34.33 15.89
N SER A 550 -16.07 -33.79 17.08
CA SER A 550 -17.10 -34.36 17.98
C SER A 550 -18.15 -33.33 18.47
N ASP A 551 -19.42 -33.75 18.54
CA ASP A 551 -20.61 -32.90 18.80
C ASP A 551 -20.78 -32.41 20.27
N TYR A 552 -19.70 -32.23 21.03
CA TYR A 552 -19.72 -31.77 22.43
C TYR A 552 -19.26 -30.30 22.56
N PRO A 553 -19.65 -29.58 23.64
CA PRO A 553 -19.64 -28.11 23.65
C PRO A 553 -18.26 -27.46 23.48
N GLN A 554 -18.29 -26.30 22.83
CA GLN A 554 -17.16 -25.58 22.23
C GLN A 554 -16.11 -25.09 23.25
N GLU A 555 -15.02 -25.85 23.44
CA GLU A 555 -13.76 -25.32 24.01
C GLU A 555 -12.69 -25.18 22.92
N LYS A 556 -11.95 -24.06 22.97
CA LYS A 556 -10.81 -23.82 22.08
C LYS A 556 -9.61 -24.64 22.55
N LEU A 557 -9.01 -25.40 21.64
CA LEU A 557 -7.84 -26.22 21.93
C LEU A 557 -6.56 -25.51 21.50
N TRP A 558 -5.62 -25.36 22.43
CA TRP A 558 -4.31 -24.77 22.16
C TRP A 558 -3.46 -25.70 21.31
N MET A 559 -2.89 -25.17 20.25
CA MET A 559 -1.83 -25.78 19.47
C MET A 559 -0.58 -24.92 19.62
N ASP A 560 0.49 -25.51 20.12
CA ASP A 560 1.82 -24.91 20.12
C ASP A 560 2.80 -25.93 19.57
N THR A 561 3.45 -25.54 18.48
CA THR A 561 4.39 -26.33 17.72
C THR A 561 5.51 -25.39 17.29
N SER A 562 6.71 -25.91 17.07
CA SER A 562 7.87 -25.15 16.57
C SER A 562 7.67 -24.49 15.20
N GLU A 563 6.51 -24.66 14.57
CA GLU A 563 6.18 -24.19 13.23
C GLU A 563 4.94 -23.28 13.19
N ILE A 564 4.03 -23.39 14.18
CA ILE A 564 2.82 -22.57 14.31
C ILE A 564 2.23 -22.70 15.72
N GLY A 565 1.85 -21.58 16.32
CA GLY A 565 1.04 -21.50 17.54
C GLY A 565 -0.33 -20.88 17.29
N GLY A 566 -1.34 -21.23 18.09
CA GLY A 566 -2.69 -20.68 17.99
C GLY A 566 -3.74 -21.60 18.60
N TRP A 567 -5.01 -21.19 18.52
CA TRP A 567 -6.13 -21.98 19.03
C TRP A 567 -6.95 -22.57 17.88
N LEU A 568 -7.48 -23.77 18.08
CA LEU A 568 -8.42 -24.44 17.18
C LEU A 568 -9.80 -24.61 17.80
N SER A 569 -10.83 -24.70 16.96
CA SER A 569 -12.15 -25.22 17.34
C SER A 569 -12.75 -26.06 16.20
N PRO A 570 -13.80 -26.88 16.47
CA PRO A 570 -14.55 -27.61 15.45
C PRO A 570 -14.91 -26.77 14.22
N ASP A 571 -14.88 -27.42 13.05
CA ASP A 571 -15.27 -26.81 11.79
C ASP A 571 -16.77 -27.01 11.49
N GLU A 572 -17.60 -26.11 12.03
CA GLU A 572 -19.03 -26.04 11.71
C GLU A 572 -19.30 -25.75 10.21
N GLY A 573 -18.30 -25.24 9.49
CA GLY A 573 -18.35 -24.92 8.06
C GLY A 573 -18.14 -26.12 7.13
N ALA A 574 -17.62 -27.27 7.60
CA ALA A 574 -17.34 -28.43 6.76
C ALA A 574 -18.63 -29.02 6.14
N GLN A 575 -19.68 -29.16 6.95
CA GLN A 575 -21.01 -29.56 6.46
C GLN A 575 -21.63 -28.46 5.58
N SER A 576 -21.36 -27.19 5.87
CA SER A 576 -21.87 -26.06 5.07
C SER A 576 -21.24 -25.99 3.68
N PHE A 577 -19.96 -26.34 3.52
CA PHE A 577 -19.28 -26.34 2.21
C PHE A 577 -19.94 -27.32 1.22
N ALA A 578 -20.33 -28.50 1.69
CA ALA A 578 -21.06 -29.49 0.86
C ALA A 578 -22.40 -28.97 0.33
N SER A 579 -23.07 -28.07 1.07
CA SER A 579 -24.30 -27.39 0.64
C SER A 579 -24.01 -26.15 -0.23
N ARG A 580 -22.98 -25.37 0.12
CA ARG A 580 -22.61 -24.13 -0.58
C ARG A 580 -22.00 -24.37 -1.96
N LYS A 581 -21.24 -25.45 -2.16
CA LYS A 581 -20.58 -25.77 -3.44
C LYS A 581 -21.54 -25.85 -4.64
N ASN A 582 -22.77 -26.30 -4.40
CA ASN A 582 -23.81 -26.45 -5.43
C ASN A 582 -24.23 -25.11 -6.07
N LYS A 583 -23.85 -23.97 -5.47
CA LYS A 583 -24.07 -22.62 -6.02
C LYS A 583 -23.06 -22.23 -7.11
N VAL A 584 -22.02 -23.03 -7.35
CA VAL A 584 -20.94 -22.72 -8.31
C VAL A 584 -20.80 -23.82 -9.36
N GLN A 585 -21.19 -23.52 -10.60
CA GLN A 585 -21.34 -24.48 -11.71
C GLN A 585 -20.05 -25.22 -12.13
N TYR A 586 -18.88 -24.78 -11.65
CA TYR A 586 -17.56 -25.32 -11.99
C TYR A 586 -16.92 -26.16 -10.87
N VAL A 587 -17.61 -26.37 -9.74
CA VAL A 587 -17.10 -27.15 -8.61
C VAL A 587 -17.51 -28.61 -8.73
N SER A 588 -16.59 -29.46 -9.23
CA SER A 588 -16.82 -30.90 -9.42
C SER A 588 -16.07 -31.77 -8.39
N MET A 589 -16.28 -31.53 -7.10
CA MET A 589 -15.80 -32.40 -6.01
C MET A 589 -16.92 -33.33 -5.51
N SER A 590 -16.61 -34.62 -5.41
CA SER A 590 -17.45 -35.62 -4.74
C SER A 590 -17.44 -35.43 -3.21
N ILE A 591 -18.22 -36.22 -2.48
CA ILE A 591 -18.18 -36.22 -1.00
C ILE A 591 -16.89 -36.91 -0.50
N SER A 592 -16.43 -37.96 -1.19
CA SER A 592 -15.18 -38.67 -0.88
C SER A 592 -13.91 -37.83 -1.07
N ASP A 593 -14.01 -36.66 -1.72
CA ASP A 593 -12.89 -35.73 -1.85
C ASP A 593 -12.65 -34.88 -0.58
N ILE A 594 -13.60 -34.88 0.35
CA ILE A 594 -13.49 -34.17 1.64
C ILE A 594 -12.59 -34.96 2.61
N ASP A 595 -12.70 -36.30 2.62
CA ASP A 595 -12.01 -37.22 3.55
C ASP A 595 -10.47 -37.16 3.50
N MET A 596 -9.88 -36.61 2.43
CA MET A 596 -8.41 -36.47 2.30
C MET A 596 -7.83 -35.21 2.96
N THR A 597 -8.68 -34.30 3.43
CA THR A 597 -8.29 -33.01 4.01
C THR A 597 -9.01 -32.75 5.32
N VAL A 598 -8.27 -32.34 6.35
CA VAL A 598 -8.89 -31.88 7.61
C VAL A 598 -8.88 -30.35 7.64
N SER A 599 -9.93 -29.78 8.23
CA SER A 599 -10.05 -28.34 8.45
C SER A 599 -10.57 -28.04 9.85
N ALA A 600 -10.11 -26.92 10.40
CA ALA A 600 -10.52 -26.40 11.71
C ALA A 600 -10.63 -24.88 11.64
N MET A 601 -11.44 -24.28 12.50
CA MET A 601 -11.40 -22.82 12.70
C MET A 601 -10.11 -22.50 13.46
N PHE A 602 -9.37 -21.49 13.01
CA PHE A 602 -8.07 -21.10 13.56
C PHE A 602 -8.17 -19.71 14.18
N PHE A 603 -7.60 -19.53 15.38
CA PHE A 603 -7.46 -18.22 16.03
C PHE A 603 -5.98 -17.97 16.32
N ASN A 604 -5.51 -16.74 16.07
CA ASN A 604 -4.16 -16.32 16.46
C ASN A 604 -3.94 -16.51 17.98
N PRO A 605 -2.69 -16.77 18.41
CA PRO A 605 -2.33 -16.72 19.82
C PRO A 605 -2.51 -15.29 20.35
N GLU A 606 -2.82 -15.13 21.63
CA GLU A 606 -2.97 -13.81 22.24
C GLU A 606 -1.60 -13.12 22.33
N ALA A 607 -1.42 -12.05 21.56
CA ALA A 607 -0.15 -11.32 21.52
C ALA A 607 0.12 -10.63 22.87
N VAL A 608 0.99 -11.22 23.68
CA VAL A 608 1.26 -10.76 25.07
C VAL A 608 1.76 -9.31 25.08
N LYS A 609 2.70 -8.97 24.19
CA LYS A 609 3.09 -7.61 23.76
C LYS A 609 3.76 -7.66 22.37
N PRO A 610 3.56 -6.68 21.49
CA PRO A 610 4.44 -6.45 20.34
C PRO A 610 5.91 -6.29 20.74
N ILE A 611 6.81 -6.84 19.92
CA ILE A 611 8.25 -6.88 20.18
C ILE A 611 8.94 -5.94 19.18
N SER A 612 9.17 -4.68 19.57
CA SER A 612 9.79 -3.65 18.73
C SER A 612 11.33 -3.71 18.69
N ARG A 613 11.85 -4.94 18.59
CA ARG A 613 13.28 -5.25 18.52
C ARG A 613 13.48 -6.52 17.72
N LEU A 614 14.73 -6.81 17.37
CA LEU A 614 15.12 -8.13 16.91
C LEU A 614 14.92 -9.17 18.03
N LEU A 615 14.47 -10.38 17.65
CA LEU A 615 14.40 -11.52 18.55
C LEU A 615 15.81 -12.05 18.86
N ASP A 616 15.93 -12.70 20.02
CA ASP A 616 17.18 -13.30 20.45
C ASP A 616 17.51 -14.51 19.54
N ASN A 617 18.79 -14.68 19.18
CA ASN A 617 19.29 -15.71 18.23
C ASN A 617 18.87 -15.55 16.75
N VAL A 618 18.41 -14.36 16.31
CA VAL A 618 18.27 -14.09 14.87
C VAL A 618 19.62 -13.99 14.17
N ILE A 619 19.74 -14.61 12.99
CA ILE A 619 20.93 -14.59 12.13
C ILE A 619 20.79 -13.43 11.14
N VAL A 620 21.39 -12.28 11.47
CA VAL A 620 21.41 -11.13 10.56
C VAL A 620 22.32 -11.44 9.36
N PRO A 621 21.86 -11.27 8.10
CA PRO A 621 22.71 -11.42 6.91
C PRO A 621 23.92 -10.48 6.93
N ASP A 622 24.99 -10.89 6.25
CA ASP A 622 26.15 -10.03 6.02
C ASP A 622 25.75 -8.75 5.27
N LYS A 623 26.26 -7.60 5.73
CA LYS A 623 25.95 -6.31 5.11
C LYS A 623 26.62 -6.19 3.74
N THR A 624 25.84 -5.76 2.77
CA THR A 624 26.22 -5.59 1.36
C THR A 624 26.28 -4.12 0.95
N ILE A 625 25.60 -3.23 1.68
CA ILE A 625 25.49 -1.80 1.36
C ILE A 625 26.54 -0.97 2.10
N THR A 626 27.11 0.01 1.40
CA THR A 626 28.12 0.94 1.92
C THR A 626 27.74 2.40 1.71
N GLU A 627 28.47 3.34 2.31
CA GLU A 627 28.27 4.78 2.06
C GLU A 627 28.43 5.18 0.58
N ALA A 628 29.22 4.42 -0.20
CA ALA A 628 29.42 4.67 -1.62
C ALA A 628 28.16 4.40 -2.45
N ASP A 629 27.23 3.59 -1.94
CA ASP A 629 25.96 3.25 -2.59
C ASP A 629 24.88 4.33 -2.36
N ILE A 630 25.16 5.32 -1.50
CA ILE A 630 24.24 6.41 -1.13
C ILE A 630 24.59 7.71 -1.87
N ARG A 631 23.63 8.23 -2.63
CA ARG A 631 23.78 9.47 -3.42
C ARG A 631 23.08 10.66 -2.77
N LYS A 632 23.85 11.53 -2.12
CA LYS A 632 23.35 12.81 -1.58
C LYS A 632 22.73 13.68 -2.69
N ARG A 633 21.61 14.35 -2.38
CA ARG A 633 20.87 15.22 -3.31
C ARG A 633 20.74 16.66 -2.79
N PRO A 634 20.67 17.66 -3.68
CA PRO A 634 20.26 18.99 -3.28
C PRO A 634 18.76 18.99 -2.95
N MET A 635 18.42 19.58 -1.80
CA MET A 635 17.05 19.71 -1.30
C MET A 635 16.14 20.36 -2.35
N TRP A 636 14.99 19.76 -2.64
CA TRP A 636 14.16 20.20 -3.77
C TRP A 636 13.80 21.69 -3.72
N HIS A 637 13.44 22.20 -2.54
CA HIS A 637 13.04 23.59 -2.33
C HIS A 637 14.21 24.60 -2.38
N THR A 638 15.47 24.14 -2.40
CA THR A 638 16.66 24.99 -2.58
C THR A 638 17.25 24.91 -3.99
N TYR A 639 16.92 23.85 -4.75
CA TYR A 639 17.46 23.61 -6.09
C TYR A 639 16.97 24.66 -7.12
N PRO A 640 17.83 25.29 -7.94
CA PRO A 640 17.40 26.32 -8.91
C PRO A 640 16.50 25.82 -10.04
N GLY A 641 16.55 24.53 -10.38
CA GLY A 641 15.79 23.94 -11.49
C GLY A 641 14.43 23.35 -11.07
N PRO A 642 13.61 22.90 -12.05
CA PRO A 642 12.27 22.36 -11.79
C PRO A 642 12.30 21.12 -10.87
N ARG A 643 13.19 20.17 -11.14
CA ARG A 643 13.54 19.06 -10.24
C ARG A 643 15.01 18.71 -10.45
N PRO A 644 15.75 18.24 -9.43
CA PRO A 644 16.96 17.46 -9.65
C PRO A 644 16.63 16.30 -10.60
N ARG A 645 17.43 16.10 -11.65
CA ARG A 645 17.22 14.93 -12.53
C ARG A 645 17.59 13.67 -11.73
N PRO A 646 16.82 12.57 -11.83
CA PRO A 646 17.36 11.26 -11.48
C PRO A 646 18.66 11.04 -12.27
N PRO A 647 19.72 10.52 -11.64
CA PRO A 647 20.95 10.20 -12.37
C PRO A 647 20.64 9.22 -13.50
N HIS A 648 21.42 9.27 -14.58
CA HIS A 648 21.29 8.27 -15.64
C HIS A 648 21.62 6.88 -15.08
N ILE A 649 20.65 5.97 -15.12
CA ILE A 649 20.88 4.54 -14.92
C ILE A 649 21.76 4.07 -16.08
N THR A 650 23.07 3.94 -15.84
CA THR A 650 24.06 3.51 -16.84
C THR A 650 23.99 2.01 -17.12
N HIS A 651 23.38 1.23 -16.23
CA HIS A 651 23.14 -0.20 -16.43
C HIS A 651 21.65 -0.49 -16.64
N ARG A 652 21.26 -0.67 -17.91
CA ARG A 652 20.13 -1.56 -18.21
C ARG A 652 20.60 -2.98 -17.90
N PRO A 653 19.82 -3.79 -17.16
CA PRO A 653 20.10 -5.22 -17.04
C PRO A 653 19.99 -5.88 -18.42
N GLU A 654 21.08 -6.45 -18.90
CA GLU A 654 21.01 -7.47 -19.94
C GLU A 654 20.57 -8.78 -19.28
N THR A 655 19.50 -9.37 -19.82
CA THR A 655 18.79 -10.59 -19.37
C THR A 655 17.94 -10.44 -18.09
N LEU A 656 16.69 -10.90 -18.21
CA LEU A 656 15.69 -10.98 -17.14
C LEU A 656 15.49 -12.46 -16.77
N CYS A 657 15.43 -12.78 -15.48
CA CYS A 657 15.17 -14.15 -15.02
C CYS A 657 13.80 -14.66 -15.50
N ARG A 658 13.77 -15.89 -16.00
CA ARG A 658 12.55 -16.59 -16.45
C ARG A 658 12.22 -17.67 -15.42
N ALA A 659 10.94 -17.84 -15.08
CA ALA A 659 10.48 -18.76 -14.02
C ALA A 659 10.77 -20.28 -14.26
N SER A 660 11.54 -20.62 -15.30
CA SER A 660 11.90 -21.99 -15.68
C SER A 660 13.41 -22.27 -15.63
N SER A 661 14.21 -21.41 -14.98
CA SER A 661 15.66 -21.59 -14.85
C SER A 661 16.07 -21.88 -13.41
N THR A 662 16.90 -22.89 -13.19
CA THR A 662 17.57 -23.23 -11.92
C THR A 662 18.65 -22.22 -11.49
N ALA A 663 18.69 -21.03 -12.10
CA ALA A 663 19.64 -19.98 -11.77
C ALA A 663 19.18 -19.23 -10.51
N THR A 664 20.13 -18.98 -9.60
CA THR A 664 19.93 -18.14 -8.41
C THR A 664 19.38 -16.77 -8.80
N PRO A 665 18.41 -16.20 -8.06
CA PRO A 665 17.98 -14.81 -8.26
C PRO A 665 19.17 -13.87 -8.20
N ARG A 666 19.33 -13.00 -9.18
CA ARG A 666 20.41 -12.00 -9.20
C ARG A 666 19.99 -10.80 -8.35
N GLU A 667 20.77 -10.49 -7.33
CA GLU A 667 20.54 -9.28 -6.53
C GLU A 667 20.92 -8.03 -7.34
N GLU A 668 20.03 -7.03 -7.35
CA GLU A 668 20.24 -5.74 -8.01
C GLU A 668 20.35 -4.64 -6.96
N HIS A 669 21.57 -4.17 -6.69
CA HIS A 669 21.79 -2.97 -5.89
C HIS A 669 21.36 -1.73 -6.69
N LYS A 670 20.13 -1.25 -6.43
CA LYS A 670 19.71 0.09 -6.86
C LYS A 670 20.25 1.10 -5.86
N LEU A 671 21.12 1.99 -6.34
CA LEU A 671 21.78 3.01 -5.54
C LEU A 671 20.73 3.87 -4.80
N ALA A 672 20.90 4.01 -3.48
CA ALA A 672 20.01 4.85 -2.68
C ALA A 672 20.26 6.34 -2.98
N GLY A 673 19.26 7.17 -2.68
CA GLY A 673 19.21 8.53 -3.20
C GLY A 673 18.84 8.58 -4.68
N GLU A 674 18.12 7.58 -5.21
CA GLU A 674 17.42 7.71 -6.50
C GLU A 674 16.01 8.34 -6.39
N GLY A 675 15.47 8.40 -5.17
CA GLY A 675 14.22 9.05 -4.78
C GLY A 675 13.00 8.14 -4.93
N TRP A 676 11.99 8.37 -4.07
CA TRP A 676 10.73 7.62 -4.03
C TRP A 676 9.82 7.94 -5.24
N LEU A 677 10.24 7.52 -6.43
CA LEU A 677 9.51 7.73 -7.68
C LEU A 677 8.29 6.79 -7.77
N GLY A 678 7.21 7.17 -7.09
CA GLY A 678 5.89 6.56 -7.28
C GLY A 678 5.49 6.63 -8.76
N ARG A 679 5.57 5.49 -9.46
CA ARG A 679 5.10 5.36 -10.85
C ARG A 679 3.57 5.33 -10.90
N GLY A 680 2.95 6.48 -10.64
CA GLY A 680 1.58 6.72 -11.11
C GLY A 680 1.53 6.50 -12.63
N ARG A 681 0.48 5.83 -13.12
CA ARG A 681 0.30 5.52 -14.56
C ARG A 681 -0.02 6.79 -15.36
N GLY A 682 0.95 7.68 -15.51
CA GLY A 682 0.92 8.85 -16.39
C GLY A 682 1.90 8.66 -17.54
N SER A 683 1.39 8.33 -18.73
CA SER A 683 2.19 8.13 -19.95
C SER A 683 2.73 9.47 -20.49
N ALA A 684 3.76 10.02 -19.86
CA ALA A 684 4.49 11.16 -20.40
C ALA A 684 5.52 10.67 -21.44
N PRO A 685 5.44 11.09 -22.73
CA PRO A 685 6.50 10.81 -23.68
C PRO A 685 7.77 11.57 -23.27
N ALA A 686 8.92 10.90 -23.33
CA ALA A 686 10.20 11.56 -23.12
C ALA A 686 10.44 12.61 -24.24
N PRO A 687 10.91 13.84 -23.92
CA PRO A 687 11.30 14.79 -24.95
C PRO A 687 12.51 14.24 -25.72
N ALA A 688 12.41 14.23 -27.04
CA ALA A 688 13.56 13.90 -27.90
C ALA A 688 14.69 14.90 -27.67
N ALA A 689 15.92 14.41 -27.53
CA ALA A 689 17.10 15.27 -27.45
C ALA A 689 17.35 15.96 -28.80
N PRO A 690 17.77 17.24 -28.83
CA PRO A 690 18.07 17.93 -30.07
C PRO A 690 19.34 17.36 -30.68
N ALA A 691 19.21 16.73 -31.86
CA ALA A 691 20.35 16.28 -32.64
C ALA A 691 21.12 17.50 -33.18
N SER A 692 22.31 17.73 -32.65
CA SER A 692 23.26 18.71 -33.19
C SER A 692 24.61 18.03 -33.43
N GLN A 693 24.79 17.55 -34.67
CA GLN A 693 26.13 17.43 -35.26
C GLN A 693 26.02 17.31 -36.78
N THR A 694 26.37 18.41 -37.44
CA THR A 694 26.56 18.51 -38.88
C THR A 694 27.70 17.59 -39.32
N ARG A 695 27.48 16.71 -40.30
CA ARG A 695 28.57 16.16 -41.13
C ARG A 695 28.10 15.96 -42.58
N GLN A 696 29.05 16.10 -43.49
CA GLN A 696 28.81 16.51 -44.87
C GLN A 696 28.36 15.38 -45.79
N ILE A 697 27.72 15.79 -46.89
CA ILE A 697 27.33 14.94 -48.03
C ILE A 697 28.56 14.60 -48.87
N GLY A 698 28.67 13.33 -49.29
CA GLY A 698 29.60 12.83 -50.32
C GLY A 698 28.98 11.62 -51.03
N PRO A 699 29.04 11.48 -52.37
CA PRO A 699 28.08 10.66 -53.11
C PRO A 699 28.58 9.32 -53.68
N SER A 700 27.61 8.41 -53.87
CA SER A 700 27.54 7.26 -54.80
C SER A 700 28.57 6.12 -54.75
N GLY A 701 28.08 4.89 -54.96
CA GLY A 701 28.90 3.67 -55.11
C GLY A 701 28.04 2.41 -55.24
N TYR A 702 28.23 1.64 -56.32
CA TYR A 702 27.44 0.44 -56.69
C TYR A 702 28.00 -0.86 -56.09
N GLY A 703 27.18 -1.94 -56.09
CA GLY A 703 27.62 -3.34 -55.92
C GLY A 703 27.08 -3.98 -54.63
N ARG A 704 26.19 -5.00 -54.58
CA ARG A 704 25.85 -6.19 -55.40
C ARG A 704 26.66 -7.45 -55.01
N GLY A 705 25.94 -8.44 -54.47
CA GLY A 705 26.36 -9.82 -54.24
C GLY A 705 26.85 -10.11 -52.81
N SER A 706 26.75 -11.30 -52.23
CA SER A 706 25.90 -12.52 -52.40
C SER A 706 26.64 -13.66 -51.68
N HIS A 707 25.94 -14.45 -50.86
CA HIS A 707 26.42 -15.70 -50.20
C HIS A 707 27.59 -15.54 -49.19
N GLY A 708 27.77 -16.40 -48.19
CA GLY A 708 26.89 -17.46 -47.68
C GLY A 708 27.63 -18.48 -46.78
N VAL A 709 26.93 -18.93 -45.71
CA VAL A 709 26.93 -20.32 -45.17
C VAL A 709 28.20 -20.87 -44.45
N ASP A 710 28.01 -21.13 -43.14
CA ASP A 710 28.49 -22.23 -42.27
C ASP A 710 29.94 -22.47 -41.72
N MET A 711 29.91 -22.73 -40.40
CA MET A 711 30.57 -23.79 -39.59
C MET A 711 32.12 -23.92 -39.43
N ALA A 712 32.55 -23.50 -38.23
CA ALA A 712 32.98 -24.38 -37.10
C ALA A 712 34.43 -24.92 -36.93
N GLN A 713 34.76 -25.08 -35.63
CA GLN A 713 35.75 -25.95 -34.96
C GLN A 713 37.22 -25.50 -34.73
N SER A 714 37.52 -25.39 -33.41
CA SER A 714 38.59 -26.10 -32.68
C SER A 714 40.01 -25.53 -32.48
N ARG A 715 40.33 -25.38 -31.18
CA ARG A 715 41.58 -25.74 -30.46
C ARG A 715 42.89 -24.94 -30.65
N GLY A 716 43.38 -24.41 -29.52
CA GLY A 716 44.62 -24.92 -28.92
C GLY A 716 45.76 -23.91 -28.67
N GLY A 717 46.29 -23.87 -27.44
CA GLY A 717 47.53 -23.15 -27.10
C GLY A 717 47.68 -22.84 -25.60
N ARG A 718 48.37 -23.71 -24.84
CA ARG A 718 48.86 -23.42 -23.47
C ARG A 718 50.24 -22.75 -23.56
N PHE A 719 50.69 -22.09 -22.49
CA PHE A 719 51.95 -22.46 -21.82
C PHE A 719 52.00 -21.95 -20.36
N ASP A 720 52.61 -22.74 -19.48
CA ASP A 720 52.82 -22.49 -18.04
C ASP A 720 54.28 -22.09 -17.75
N GLY A 721 54.54 -21.59 -16.53
CA GLY A 721 55.86 -21.39 -15.91
C GLY A 721 55.91 -20.10 -15.08
N GLY A 722 56.12 -20.07 -13.77
CA GLY A 722 56.49 -21.15 -12.83
C GLY A 722 57.99 -21.22 -12.58
N ASP A 723 58.44 -20.69 -11.43
CA ASP A 723 59.43 -21.33 -10.55
C ASP A 723 59.69 -20.51 -9.26
N GLU A 724 59.85 -21.22 -8.15
CA GLU A 724 60.25 -20.71 -6.84
C GLU A 724 61.79 -20.71 -6.72
N TRP A 725 62.41 -19.77 -6.00
CA TRP A 725 63.68 -20.01 -5.31
C TRP A 725 63.74 -19.26 -3.97
N ALA A 726 64.27 -19.92 -2.94
CA ALA A 726 64.36 -19.42 -1.57
C ALA A 726 65.78 -18.92 -1.22
N GLY A 727 65.91 -18.14 -0.14
CA GLY A 727 67.20 -18.05 0.59
C GLY A 727 67.60 -16.70 1.20
N GLY A 728 67.17 -16.45 2.45
CA GLY A 728 68.00 -15.98 3.58
C GLY A 728 68.78 -14.63 3.55
N GLY A 729 68.75 -13.90 4.66
CA GLY A 729 69.93 -13.11 5.10
C GLY A 729 69.75 -11.75 5.79
N GLY A 730 69.33 -11.73 7.07
CA GLY A 730 69.98 -10.93 8.13
C GLY A 730 69.81 -9.40 8.27
N GLY A 731 69.58 -8.94 9.52
CA GLY A 731 70.36 -7.82 10.07
C GLY A 731 69.66 -6.60 10.72
N GLY A 732 69.21 -6.74 11.99
CA GLY A 732 69.05 -5.64 12.97
C GLY A 732 67.92 -4.60 12.73
N GLY A 733 67.37 -3.91 13.74
CA GLY A 733 67.53 -4.00 15.20
C GLY A 733 66.95 -2.73 15.87
N GLY A 734 66.11 -2.85 16.90
CA GLY A 734 65.51 -1.68 17.56
C GLY A 734 64.36 -1.97 18.53
N THR A 735 64.66 -2.04 19.83
CA THR A 735 63.72 -2.15 20.96
C THR A 735 62.90 -0.85 21.18
N VAL A 736 61.74 -0.79 21.88
CA VAL A 736 61.61 -0.85 23.36
C VAL A 736 60.15 -1.01 23.85
N LYS A 737 59.91 -2.04 24.68
CA LYS A 737 59.06 -2.19 25.89
C LYS A 737 57.58 -1.71 25.97
N ARG A 738 56.72 -2.66 26.38
CA ARG A 738 55.54 -2.48 27.28
C ARG A 738 55.98 -2.18 28.74
N PRO A 739 55.04 -1.89 29.65
CA PRO A 739 54.78 -2.94 30.65
C PRO A 739 53.30 -3.24 30.90
N GLU A 740 53.06 -4.44 31.44
CA GLU A 740 51.81 -4.90 32.05
C GLU A 740 51.84 -4.60 33.56
N THR A 741 50.68 -4.59 34.23
CA THR A 741 50.53 -5.17 35.58
C THR A 741 49.06 -5.50 35.87
N GLU A 742 48.83 -6.64 36.52
CA GLU A 742 47.54 -7.15 36.98
C GLU A 742 47.14 -6.59 38.36
N GLY A 743 45.91 -6.86 38.83
CA GLY A 743 45.54 -6.68 40.24
C GLY A 743 44.04 -6.74 40.53
N ARG A 744 43.55 -7.87 41.05
CA ARG A 744 42.20 -8.00 41.67
C ARG A 744 42.27 -7.74 43.22
N PRO A 745 41.30 -8.13 44.09
CA PRO A 745 40.26 -7.23 44.60
C PRO A 745 40.17 -7.26 46.16
N VAL A 746 38.97 -7.00 46.72
CA VAL A 746 38.47 -7.27 48.11
C VAL A 746 38.35 -6.05 49.04
N GLY A 747 37.20 -5.91 49.73
CA GLY A 747 37.11 -5.16 51.00
C GLY A 747 35.76 -4.51 51.36
N LEU A 748 34.81 -5.28 51.92
CA LEU A 748 33.70 -4.69 52.71
C LEU A 748 34.23 -4.11 54.03
N TRP A 749 33.69 -2.98 54.51
CA TRP A 749 33.46 -2.72 55.95
C TRP A 749 32.17 -1.89 56.14
N ALA A 750 31.55 -1.97 57.33
CA ALA A 750 30.14 -1.59 57.55
C ALA A 750 29.88 -0.86 58.89
N ARG A 751 28.60 -0.47 59.10
CA ARG A 751 27.95 0.19 60.28
C ARG A 751 28.11 1.72 60.34
N GLY A 752 27.11 2.53 60.71
CA GLY A 752 25.68 2.36 61.09
C GLY A 752 25.07 3.76 61.35
N GLY A 753 23.82 4.04 61.77
CA GLY A 753 22.61 3.29 62.20
C GLY A 753 21.79 4.21 63.15
N GLY A 754 20.47 4.17 63.36
CA GLY A 754 19.34 3.29 62.98
C GLY A 754 18.05 3.71 63.75
N ARG A 755 16.95 2.90 63.70
CA ARG A 755 15.68 3.02 64.49
C ARG A 755 14.80 4.29 64.21
N ARG A 756 13.45 4.29 64.33
CA ARG A 756 12.43 3.35 64.88
C ARG A 756 10.99 3.71 64.38
N GLY A 757 10.08 2.73 64.32
CA GLY A 757 8.60 2.90 64.18
C GLY A 757 8.10 3.29 62.78
N SER A 758 6.85 3.06 62.36
CA SER A 758 5.75 2.22 62.88
C SER A 758 4.62 2.20 61.83
N GLY A 759 3.98 1.06 61.53
CA GLY A 759 2.68 1.01 60.83
C GLY A 759 1.54 0.65 61.80
N PRO A 760 0.34 0.23 61.34
CA PRO A 760 -0.27 0.41 60.02
C PRO A 760 -1.71 1.00 60.12
N ALA A 761 -2.40 1.23 59.00
CA ALA A 761 -3.87 1.39 58.99
C ALA A 761 -4.50 0.83 57.71
N ARG A 762 -5.61 0.10 57.86
CA ARG A 762 -6.45 -0.51 56.81
C ARG A 762 -7.91 -0.06 57.04
N ALA A 763 -8.77 -0.32 56.06
CA ALA A 763 -10.19 0.07 55.98
C ALA A 763 -10.43 1.56 55.63
N ARG A 764 -11.44 1.89 54.83
CA ARG A 764 -12.53 1.06 54.26
C ARG A 764 -12.39 0.85 52.76
#